data_AF-A0A2S9YVV1-F1
#
_entry.id   AF-A0A2S9YVV1-F1
#
_cell.length_a   1.000
_cell.length_b   1.000
_cell.length_c   1.000
_cell.angle_alpha   90.00
_cell.angle_beta   90.00
_cell.angle_gamma   90.00
#
_symmetry.space_group_name_H-M   'P 1'
#
loop_
_entity.id
_entity.type
_entity.pdbx_description
1 polymer ?
#
loop_
_entity_poly.entity_id
_entity_poly.type
_entity_poly.pdbx_seq_one_letter_code
_entity_poly.pdbx_strand_id
1 'polypeptide(L)'
;MPKDRIDELESDESTAPINEELTVPHETGELRRLARGEVKQVLDRLATEPLRLRRDNLVPRPWGGRSLLTFKGLEGATRPGRYGESFEVSAYPDDPEAARYPSIVEFADGSSMGLGELLGRAGETVLGPSFFAAYGPNLPLLPKLLDVEGLLSVQSHPPGNPEAYVVISCDPGATLRVGFNRDVDVEQMRQMLRAARATQDQLDAMFWVPEERYAPQLAELLGKPDAVARLGERLTPLLTNSSDKPRLLEALTVLDNCYRAMLDALNVIEVAPGMVIFNADPPGASTPDIPSAQVHCLGNPEGRAVLMLEVRRPGTTHRAWDHVRFPARDLAIDEAFAAMTCRASHAAEFVCERRPIAGRAGAFRSVSCGAFVVDHLCPRPGLSVPALAEGLPTTLHGIRGSVRLQGPNGVHWGVLRAGESLLLPAGIPSLSLDAQTADSEVVQVTIPLPPRVHPVAIEDQPTRELRIFSVNEAKRENLAQTRRLVAESTGPSQVMAIVNAGDSSELRARLRALTPAIFRADGSTKVYVHEEATRRGQLLGLIDALRSQRERDGGLDPDRVSLGVMLPGKGTRLSPITQRLHGIKPLFPVPVRVQGPLGPVWLDGVTGSLWTWTLVAWALESHGFRGVAWKWGDEPQVAARLATAFDYDLSDVDAIRFGAGASLGTSEHDSELARSKEWLLADAGSRDLIVQLRRRPLEQLRERIDEHQGARRGNSFVHVGSPAFSHLFLRHAERVFGDCEGWLDVDGYLFEALTHDEAEWAAELERDAELRALIARCPDFYARVAELRRGIQAERGHPLRIVVVDIGAESYWGDIGQLSKARAVWSALAVQGEQGDFARELAGFGGLAPDRHGNYLVGDSQVPDDGSVRGCVVIDSVIGRGRAHAAVLLGSRLGVAGLEPGSVAIECHVNALRLGRDSLAFGSIDDYLRLPAEHAHTSIVADPKATPLQLESWFADMREDPGAADNYTTPRYGNPTSFAAKFEQMRQREVEPAELEARIESLASEYGPK
;
A
#
# COMPACT_ATOMS: atom_id res chain seq x y z
N MET A 1 9.99 -2.81 70.43
CA MET A 1 10.93 -3.85 70.93
C MET A 1 12.30 -3.59 70.30
N PRO A 2 13.41 -4.11 70.86
CA PRO A 2 14.74 -3.52 70.65
C PRO A 2 15.38 -3.86 69.30
N LYS A 3 16.50 -3.17 69.07
CA LYS A 3 17.49 -3.44 68.02
C LYS A 3 18.00 -4.89 68.08
N ASP A 4 18.55 -5.33 66.95
CA ASP A 4 19.60 -6.34 66.76
C ASP A 4 19.20 -7.49 65.81
N ARG A 5 19.27 -7.20 64.50
CA ARG A 5 19.94 -7.99 63.46
C ARG A 5 19.82 -7.29 62.12
N ILE A 6 20.93 -6.73 61.67
CA ILE A 6 21.17 -6.42 60.26
C ILE A 6 21.93 -7.66 59.78
N ASP A 7 21.20 -8.64 59.25
CA ASP A 7 21.78 -9.72 58.46
C ASP A 7 21.66 -9.30 56.98
N GLU A 8 22.64 -9.69 56.17
CA GLU A 8 22.93 -9.09 54.86
C GLU A 8 21.80 -9.25 53.84
N LEU A 9 21.43 -8.17 53.16
CA LEU A 9 20.75 -8.26 51.86
C LEU A 9 21.84 -8.48 50.81
N GLU A 10 21.99 -9.74 50.39
CA GLU A 10 22.84 -10.10 49.25
C GLU A 10 22.37 -9.39 47.96
N SER A 11 23.30 -9.25 47.03
CA SER A 11 23.17 -8.46 45.80
C SER A 11 22.06 -8.95 44.87
N ASP A 12 21.25 -7.98 44.41
CA ASP A 12 20.47 -8.00 43.16
C ASP A 12 19.80 -9.32 42.72
N GLU A 13 18.71 -9.70 43.39
CA GLU A 13 17.68 -10.58 42.83
C GLU A 13 16.50 -9.79 42.20
N SER A 14 16.69 -8.52 41.81
CA SER A 14 15.66 -7.74 41.10
C SER A 14 15.56 -8.07 39.59
N THR A 15 16.56 -8.81 39.09
CA THR A 15 16.75 -9.20 37.69
C THR A 15 16.53 -10.70 37.44
N ALA A 16 16.23 -11.50 38.46
CA ALA A 16 15.85 -12.89 38.29
C ALA A 16 14.59 -13.00 37.39
N PRO A 17 14.55 -13.95 36.42
CA PRO A 17 13.30 -14.33 35.80
C PRO A 17 12.34 -14.84 36.88
N ILE A 18 11.04 -14.65 36.68
CA ILE A 18 10.04 -15.35 37.50
C ILE A 18 10.17 -16.84 37.15
N ASN A 19 10.88 -17.59 38.00
CA ASN A 19 11.10 -19.03 37.83
C ASN A 19 9.76 -19.78 37.76
N GLU A 20 9.77 -20.89 37.01
CA GLU A 20 8.60 -21.59 36.42
C GLU A 20 7.61 -22.24 37.41
N GLU A 21 7.70 -21.96 38.71
CA GLU A 21 6.93 -22.61 39.78
C GLU A 21 5.63 -21.89 40.18
N LEU A 22 4.81 -21.56 39.19
CA LEU A 22 3.34 -21.44 39.36
C LEU A 22 2.55 -22.24 38.31
N THR A 23 3.16 -23.30 37.78
CA THR A 23 2.48 -24.33 36.99
C THR A 23 1.64 -25.24 37.90
N VAL A 24 0.47 -24.76 38.34
CA VAL A 24 -0.54 -25.62 38.97
C VAL A 24 -1.04 -26.64 37.92
N PRO A 25 -0.94 -27.96 38.16
CA PRO A 25 -1.20 -28.96 37.13
C PRO A 25 -2.70 -29.19 36.94
N HIS A 26 -3.32 -28.43 36.03
CA HIS A 26 -4.72 -28.63 35.62
C HIS A 26 -4.87 -28.89 34.11
N GLU A 27 -4.50 -30.10 33.71
CA GLU A 27 -4.87 -30.70 32.41
C GLU A 27 -6.38 -31.03 32.33
N THR A 28 -7.26 -30.03 32.25
CA THR A 28 -8.71 -30.24 32.03
C THR A 28 -9.31 -29.24 31.04
N GLY A 29 -10.41 -29.66 30.39
CA GLY A 29 -11.29 -28.72 29.69
C GLY A 29 -10.80 -28.24 28.32
N GLU A 30 -10.73 -26.92 28.17
CA GLU A 30 -10.67 -26.26 26.86
C GLU A 30 -9.25 -26.24 26.25
N LEU A 31 -8.20 -26.12 27.08
CA LEU A 31 -6.80 -26.13 26.64
C LEU A 31 -6.40 -27.44 25.92
N ARG A 32 -6.84 -28.60 26.42
CA ARG A 32 -6.60 -29.90 25.77
C ARG A 32 -7.34 -30.03 24.44
N ARG A 33 -8.47 -29.35 24.24
CA ARG A 33 -9.24 -29.38 22.97
C ARG A 33 -8.59 -28.51 21.90
N LEU A 34 -8.15 -27.30 22.28
CA LEU A 34 -7.31 -26.43 21.45
C LEU A 34 -6.03 -27.16 20.99
N ALA A 35 -5.35 -27.86 21.91
CA ALA A 35 -4.14 -28.62 21.58
C ALA A 35 -4.36 -29.90 20.75
N ARG A 36 -5.60 -30.37 20.56
CA ARG A 36 -5.93 -31.63 19.87
C ARG A 36 -6.71 -31.47 18.56
N GLY A 37 -7.05 -30.25 18.15
CA GLY A 37 -7.86 -30.02 16.94
C GLY A 37 -9.37 -30.27 17.12
N GLU A 38 -9.85 -30.49 18.35
CA GLU A 38 -11.29 -30.63 18.67
C GLU A 38 -11.96 -29.25 18.79
N VAL A 39 -11.91 -28.50 17.69
CA VAL A 39 -11.62 -27.06 17.76
C VAL A 39 -12.82 -26.11 17.63
N LYS A 40 -13.95 -26.55 17.04
CA LYS A 40 -15.01 -25.62 16.61
C LYS A 40 -15.66 -24.83 17.76
N GLN A 41 -16.22 -25.50 18.78
CA GLN A 41 -16.97 -24.81 19.85
C GLN A 41 -16.10 -23.85 20.69
N VAL A 42 -14.81 -24.15 20.86
CA VAL A 42 -13.90 -23.28 21.63
C VAL A 42 -13.51 -22.05 20.80
N LEU A 43 -13.22 -22.21 19.50
CA LEU A 43 -13.00 -21.07 18.60
C LEU A 43 -14.26 -20.21 18.43
N ASP A 44 -15.44 -20.81 18.29
CA ASP A 44 -16.71 -20.08 18.19
C ASP A 44 -16.92 -19.17 19.41
N ARG A 45 -16.59 -19.64 20.63
CA ARG A 45 -16.63 -18.82 21.86
C ARG A 45 -15.55 -17.74 21.90
N LEU A 46 -14.29 -18.08 21.57
CA LEU A 46 -13.18 -17.12 21.48
C LEU A 46 -13.43 -15.99 20.46
N ALA A 47 -14.23 -16.24 19.43
CA ALA A 47 -14.65 -15.25 18.44
C ALA A 47 -15.81 -14.34 18.90
N THR A 48 -16.58 -14.73 19.92
CA THR A 48 -17.91 -14.13 20.19
C THR A 48 -18.17 -13.74 21.65
N GLU A 49 -17.31 -14.13 22.60
CA GLU A 49 -17.40 -13.76 24.03
C GLU A 49 -16.27 -12.80 24.44
N PRO A 50 -16.50 -11.84 25.37
CA PRO A 50 -15.43 -10.99 25.91
C PRO A 50 -14.35 -11.79 26.64
N LEU A 51 -13.08 -11.56 26.29
CA LEU A 51 -11.93 -12.19 26.92
C LEU A 51 -11.51 -11.39 28.17
N ARG A 52 -11.53 -12.05 29.34
CA ARG A 52 -11.16 -11.44 30.63
C ARG A 52 -9.66 -11.53 30.84
N LEU A 53 -9.06 -10.42 31.26
CA LEU A 53 -7.62 -10.34 31.51
C LEU A 53 -7.32 -10.27 33.00
N ARG A 54 -6.21 -10.91 33.40
CA ARG A 54 -5.73 -10.88 34.79
C ARG A 54 -5.43 -9.46 35.23
N ARG A 55 -5.79 -9.18 36.48
CA ARG A 55 -5.68 -7.84 37.10
C ARG A 55 -4.30 -7.58 37.67
N ASP A 56 -3.49 -8.61 37.87
CA ASP A 56 -2.24 -8.57 38.63
C ASP A 56 -0.99 -8.51 37.73
N ASN A 57 -1.13 -8.05 36.48
CA ASN A 57 -0.01 -7.76 35.55
C ASN A 57 0.73 -6.46 35.93
N LEU A 58 1.22 -6.43 37.17
CA LEU A 58 1.77 -5.26 37.87
C LEU A 58 3.28 -5.16 37.68
N VAL A 59 3.77 -3.97 37.36
CA VAL A 59 5.20 -3.69 37.14
C VAL A 59 5.72 -2.67 38.16
N PRO A 60 6.66 -3.07 39.05
CA PRO A 60 7.32 -2.15 39.98
C PRO A 60 8.11 -1.06 39.25
N ARG A 61 8.07 0.18 39.74
CA ARG A 61 8.84 1.31 39.21
C ARG A 61 9.39 2.20 40.32
N PRO A 62 10.56 2.85 40.16
CA PRO A 62 11.12 3.76 41.16
C PRO A 62 10.20 4.93 41.55
N TRP A 63 9.34 5.36 40.62
CA TRP A 63 8.36 6.44 40.78
C TRP A 63 6.96 5.93 41.19
N GLY A 64 6.78 4.63 41.34
CA GLY A 64 5.48 3.99 41.52
C GLY A 64 4.81 4.32 42.85
N GLY A 65 3.49 4.52 42.79
CA GLY A 65 2.65 4.79 43.94
C GLY A 65 2.21 3.54 44.71
N ARG A 66 1.13 3.71 45.49
CA ARG A 66 0.48 2.67 46.29
C ARG A 66 -1.02 2.51 45.97
N SER A 67 -1.58 3.40 45.17
CA SER A 67 -3.01 3.50 44.85
C SER A 67 -3.45 2.43 43.86
N LEU A 68 -2.54 1.93 43.01
CA LEU A 68 -2.83 0.96 41.96
C LEU A 68 -3.42 -0.35 42.51
N LEU A 69 -2.87 -0.86 43.62
CA LEU A 69 -3.36 -2.08 44.27
C LEU A 69 -4.79 -1.90 44.79
N THR A 70 -5.07 -0.78 45.46
CA THR A 70 -6.41 -0.40 45.94
C THR A 70 -7.39 -0.29 44.79
N PHE A 71 -7.02 0.41 43.71
CA PHE A 71 -7.87 0.61 42.54
C PHE A 71 -8.22 -0.69 41.81
N LYS A 72 -7.27 -1.63 41.70
CA LYS A 72 -7.50 -2.94 41.07
C LYS A 72 -8.07 -4.00 42.03
N GLY A 73 -8.26 -3.65 43.31
CA GLY A 73 -8.81 -4.54 44.34
C GLY A 73 -7.89 -5.70 44.74
N LEU A 74 -6.57 -5.47 44.71
CA LEU A 74 -5.52 -6.48 44.95
C LEU A 74 -4.86 -6.36 46.34
N GLU A 75 -5.40 -5.52 47.22
CA GLU A 75 -4.94 -5.38 48.60
C GLU A 75 -4.97 -6.73 49.35
N GLY A 76 -3.82 -7.16 49.85
CA GLY A 76 -3.67 -8.45 50.53
C GLY A 76 -3.57 -9.68 49.62
N ALA A 77 -3.85 -9.55 48.32
CA ALA A 77 -3.63 -10.61 47.33
C ALA A 77 -2.21 -10.56 46.71
N THR A 78 -1.61 -9.38 46.66
CA THR A 78 -0.24 -9.15 46.15
C THR A 78 0.68 -8.68 47.28
N ARG A 79 2.01 -8.91 47.15
CA ARG A 79 3.00 -8.36 48.09
C ARG A 79 2.89 -6.82 48.14
N PRO A 80 2.94 -6.19 49.34
CA PRO A 80 3.02 -4.73 49.43
C PRO A 80 4.26 -4.20 48.71
N GLY A 81 4.10 -3.18 47.86
CA GLY A 81 5.17 -2.63 47.04
C GLY A 81 4.80 -1.32 46.38
N ARG A 82 5.78 -0.69 45.72
CA ARG A 82 5.59 0.48 44.86
C ARG A 82 5.40 0.00 43.42
N TYR A 83 4.18 0.06 42.92
CA TYR A 83 3.82 -0.38 41.57
C TYR A 83 3.52 0.86 40.74
N GLY A 84 4.30 1.10 39.69
CA GLY A 84 4.10 2.27 38.83
C GLY A 84 3.19 1.99 37.66
N GLU A 85 3.18 0.76 37.17
CA GLU A 85 2.44 0.38 35.97
C GLU A 85 1.65 -0.92 36.18
N SER A 86 0.53 -1.04 35.48
CA SER A 86 -0.19 -2.30 35.25
C SER A 86 -0.49 -2.42 33.76
N PHE A 87 -0.04 -3.49 33.12
CA PHE A 87 -0.15 -3.69 31.68
C PHE A 87 -1.50 -4.35 31.38
N GLU A 88 -2.49 -3.53 31.02
CA GLU A 88 -3.89 -3.95 30.92
C GLU A 88 -4.13 -4.87 29.73
N VAL A 89 -3.52 -4.55 28.58
CA VAL A 89 -3.51 -5.40 27.38
C VAL A 89 -2.11 -5.37 26.78
N SER A 90 -1.43 -6.51 26.79
CA SER A 90 -0.04 -6.65 26.37
C SER A 90 0.10 -7.95 25.56
N ALA A 91 0.26 -7.81 24.25
CA ALA A 91 0.42 -8.89 23.29
C ALA A 91 1.15 -8.39 22.04
N TYR A 92 2.37 -7.87 22.25
CA TYR A 92 3.25 -7.37 21.18
C TYR A 92 4.70 -7.79 21.49
N PRO A 93 5.16 -8.97 21.03
CA PRO A 93 6.42 -9.55 21.47
C PRO A 93 7.67 -8.81 20.98
N ASP A 94 7.55 -7.92 19.98
CA ASP A 94 8.67 -7.11 19.50
C ASP A 94 8.95 -5.89 20.41
N ASP A 95 8.06 -5.58 21.37
CA ASP A 95 8.30 -4.59 22.43
C ASP A 95 8.89 -5.31 23.67
N PRO A 96 10.11 -4.97 24.12
CA PRO A 96 10.77 -5.70 25.21
C PRO A 96 10.04 -5.66 26.56
N GLU A 97 9.24 -4.62 26.85
CA GLU A 97 8.44 -4.58 28.07
C GLU A 97 7.18 -5.43 27.92
N ALA A 98 6.49 -5.35 26.79
CA ALA A 98 5.30 -6.16 26.52
C ALA A 98 5.63 -7.66 26.44
N ALA A 99 6.79 -8.01 25.90
CA ALA A 99 7.33 -9.37 25.90
C ALA A 99 7.67 -9.89 27.31
N ARG A 100 8.17 -9.00 28.20
CA ARG A 100 8.49 -9.33 29.59
C ARG A 100 7.25 -9.41 30.49
N TYR A 101 6.20 -8.64 30.18
CA TYR A 101 4.95 -8.55 30.94
C TYR A 101 3.70 -8.75 30.04
N PRO A 102 3.54 -9.91 29.38
CA PRO A 102 2.38 -10.21 28.55
C PRO A 102 1.13 -10.37 29.40
N SER A 103 -0.02 -9.89 28.91
CA SER A 103 -1.29 -10.09 29.60
C SER A 103 -1.68 -11.57 29.59
N ILE A 104 -2.40 -12.01 30.60
CA ILE A 104 -2.90 -13.39 30.73
C ILE A 104 -4.43 -13.35 30.66
N VAL A 105 -5.00 -14.23 29.84
CA VAL A 105 -6.45 -14.44 29.70
C VAL A 105 -6.91 -15.47 30.73
N GLU A 106 -8.02 -15.20 31.43
CA GLU A 106 -8.69 -16.16 32.31
C GLU A 106 -9.94 -16.72 31.63
N PHE A 107 -10.07 -18.05 31.61
CA PHE A 107 -11.22 -18.75 31.06
C PHE A 107 -12.26 -19.08 32.15
N ALA A 108 -13.50 -19.34 31.71
CA ALA A 108 -14.62 -19.60 32.61
C ALA A 108 -14.49 -20.90 33.44
N ASP A 109 -13.62 -21.83 33.02
CA ASP A 109 -13.29 -23.05 33.77
C ASP A 109 -12.16 -22.87 34.80
N GLY A 110 -11.62 -21.65 34.94
CA GLY A 110 -10.51 -21.31 35.84
C GLY A 110 -9.12 -21.60 35.26
N SER A 111 -9.02 -22.08 34.01
CA SER A 111 -7.74 -22.15 33.31
C SER A 111 -7.30 -20.77 32.77
N SER A 112 -6.03 -20.64 32.40
CA SER A 112 -5.48 -19.39 31.86
C SER A 112 -4.42 -19.62 30.79
N MET A 113 -4.19 -18.62 29.93
CA MET A 113 -3.21 -18.65 28.83
C MET A 113 -2.64 -17.24 28.59
N GLY A 114 -1.37 -17.14 28.19
CA GLY A 114 -0.80 -15.86 27.77
C GLY A 114 -1.53 -15.30 26.54
N LEU A 115 -1.88 -14.02 26.53
CA LEU A 115 -2.66 -13.41 25.45
C LEU A 115 -1.94 -13.52 24.10
N GLY A 116 -0.62 -13.29 24.07
CA GLY A 116 0.20 -13.51 22.86
C GLY A 116 0.20 -14.97 22.38
N GLU A 117 0.18 -15.96 23.28
CA GLU A 117 0.07 -17.37 22.91
C GLU A 117 -1.32 -17.70 22.33
N LEU A 118 -2.38 -17.17 22.95
CA LEU A 118 -3.75 -17.32 22.46
C LEU A 118 -3.91 -16.73 21.06
N LEU A 119 -3.40 -15.51 20.83
CA LEU A 119 -3.45 -14.86 19.53
C LEU A 119 -2.50 -15.51 18.51
N GLY A 120 -1.38 -16.10 18.93
CA GLY A 120 -0.55 -16.94 18.06
C GLY A 120 -1.29 -18.20 17.55
N ARG A 121 -2.24 -18.74 18.34
CA ARG A 121 -3.01 -19.95 18.01
C ARG A 121 -4.36 -19.69 17.34
N ALA A 122 -5.00 -18.57 17.67
CA ALA A 122 -6.39 -18.25 17.28
C ALA A 122 -6.56 -16.78 16.85
N GLY A 123 -5.47 -16.07 16.53
CA GLY A 123 -5.48 -14.62 16.30
C GLY A 123 -6.40 -14.18 15.16
N GLU A 124 -6.45 -14.90 14.04
CA GLU A 124 -7.38 -14.55 12.95
C GLU A 124 -8.85 -14.68 13.38
N THR A 125 -9.14 -15.64 14.26
CA THR A 125 -10.47 -15.87 14.83
C THR A 125 -10.86 -14.80 15.87
N VAL A 126 -9.92 -14.38 16.73
CA VAL A 126 -10.16 -13.41 17.81
C VAL A 126 -10.10 -11.97 17.28
N LEU A 127 -9.08 -11.63 16.49
CA LEU A 127 -8.85 -10.28 15.96
C LEU A 127 -9.62 -10.00 14.67
N GLY A 128 -10.09 -11.04 13.99
CA GLY A 128 -10.78 -10.93 12.70
C GLY A 128 -9.80 -10.81 11.51
N PRO A 129 -10.17 -11.30 10.31
CA PRO A 129 -9.24 -11.42 9.19
C PRO A 129 -8.58 -10.10 8.76
N SER A 130 -9.34 -9.00 8.72
CA SER A 130 -8.81 -7.69 8.30
C SER A 130 -7.79 -7.10 9.28
N PHE A 131 -7.99 -7.32 10.58
CA PHE A 131 -7.04 -6.85 11.60
C PHE A 131 -5.81 -7.74 11.65
N PHE A 132 -6.01 -9.06 11.61
CA PHE A 132 -4.93 -10.03 11.58
C PHE A 132 -4.06 -9.89 10.31
N ALA A 133 -4.65 -9.52 9.17
CA ALA A 133 -3.89 -9.20 7.95
C ALA A 133 -3.03 -7.92 8.10
N ALA A 134 -3.47 -6.94 8.89
CA ALA A 134 -2.75 -5.68 9.10
C ALA A 134 -1.67 -5.78 10.19
N TYR A 135 -1.91 -6.55 11.25
CA TYR A 135 -1.11 -6.56 12.47
C TYR A 135 -0.63 -7.95 12.93
N GLY A 136 -0.98 -9.01 12.21
CA GLY A 136 -0.64 -10.39 12.57
C GLY A 136 -1.34 -10.85 13.85
N PRO A 137 -0.72 -11.77 14.62
CA PRO A 137 -1.24 -12.24 15.92
C PRO A 137 -1.03 -11.23 17.06
N ASN A 138 -0.72 -9.97 16.76
CA ASN A 138 -0.31 -8.97 17.74
C ASN A 138 -1.37 -7.88 17.93
N LEU A 139 -1.41 -7.29 19.13
CA LEU A 139 -2.17 -6.06 19.39
C LEU A 139 -1.19 -4.87 19.39
N PRO A 140 -1.25 -3.97 18.38
CA PRO A 140 -0.37 -2.79 18.27
C PRO A 140 -0.82 -1.65 19.22
N LEU A 141 -1.19 -2.00 20.44
CA LEU A 141 -1.67 -1.10 21.48
C LEU A 141 -1.22 -1.64 22.84
N LEU A 142 -0.75 -0.75 23.72
CA LEU A 142 -0.28 -1.07 25.05
C LEU A 142 -0.95 -0.16 26.08
N PRO A 143 -2.24 -0.36 26.41
CA PRO A 143 -2.89 0.39 27.48
C PRO A 143 -2.29 0.00 28.83
N LYS A 144 -1.89 0.99 29.62
CA LYS A 144 -1.31 0.81 30.95
C LYS A 144 -2.08 1.65 31.97
N LEU A 145 -2.36 1.12 33.16
CA LEU A 145 -2.66 1.98 34.31
C LEU A 145 -1.34 2.45 34.90
N LEU A 146 -1.17 3.77 35.05
CA LEU A 146 -0.01 4.38 35.70
C LEU A 146 -0.41 4.93 37.08
N ASP A 147 0.38 4.63 38.11
CA ASP A 147 0.26 5.21 39.46
C ASP A 147 1.55 5.97 39.79
N VAL A 148 1.49 7.27 39.52
CA VAL A 148 2.62 8.19 39.46
C VAL A 148 2.72 8.98 40.77
N GLU A 149 3.50 8.50 41.74
CA GLU A 149 3.79 9.23 42.99
C GLU A 149 5.08 10.07 42.89
N GLY A 150 6.07 9.60 42.11
CA GLY A 150 7.28 10.36 41.78
C GLY A 150 7.29 10.84 40.33
N LEU A 151 8.17 11.79 40.02
CA LEU A 151 8.46 12.19 38.63
C LEU A 151 8.90 10.97 37.79
N LEU A 152 8.40 10.84 36.57
CA LEU A 152 8.98 9.95 35.55
C LEU A 152 10.25 10.56 34.96
N SER A 153 10.92 9.84 34.06
CA SER A 153 11.98 10.42 33.24
C SER A 153 11.43 11.55 32.36
N VAL A 154 12.30 12.49 31.96
CA VAL A 154 12.06 13.29 30.76
C VAL A 154 12.35 12.40 29.56
N GLN A 155 11.35 12.25 28.69
CA GLN A 155 11.40 11.28 27.61
C GLN A 155 10.65 11.76 26.36
N SER A 156 10.99 11.15 25.24
CA SER A 156 10.28 11.23 23.96
C SER A 156 10.21 9.83 23.34
N HIS A 157 9.37 9.69 22.33
CA HIS A 157 9.15 8.42 21.62
C HIS A 157 9.41 8.63 20.12
N PRO A 158 9.73 7.57 19.36
CA PRO A 158 9.88 7.66 17.90
C PRO A 158 8.64 8.25 17.22
N PRO A 159 8.80 8.91 16.05
CA PRO A 159 7.69 9.45 15.27
C PRO A 159 6.54 8.45 15.07
N GLY A 160 5.31 8.94 15.11
CA GLY A 160 4.09 8.14 14.94
C GLY A 160 3.62 7.37 16.17
N ASN A 161 4.19 7.65 17.35
CA ASN A 161 3.75 7.12 18.65
C ASN A 161 3.16 8.25 19.51
N PRO A 162 1.89 8.64 19.30
CA PRO A 162 1.19 9.56 20.18
C PRO A 162 0.69 8.82 21.44
N GLU A 163 0.44 9.57 22.52
CA GLU A 163 -0.07 9.00 23.78
C GLU A 163 -1.31 9.75 24.27
N ALA A 164 -2.21 9.05 24.95
CA ALA A 164 -3.32 9.67 25.66
C ALA A 164 -3.35 9.22 27.12
N TYR A 165 -3.53 10.16 28.04
CA TYR A 165 -3.66 9.92 29.47
C TYR A 165 -5.08 10.30 29.94
N VAL A 166 -5.86 9.31 30.38
CA VAL A 166 -7.17 9.52 31.02
C VAL A 166 -6.96 9.55 32.53
N VAL A 167 -7.12 10.71 33.16
CA VAL A 167 -6.90 10.88 34.59
C VAL A 167 -8.05 10.24 35.39
N ILE A 168 -7.74 9.25 36.21
CA ILE A 168 -8.71 8.47 36.99
C ILE A 168 -8.94 9.17 38.33
N SER A 169 -7.87 9.41 39.07
CA SER A 169 -7.80 10.16 40.33
C SER A 169 -6.44 10.83 40.49
N CYS A 170 -6.36 11.89 41.29
CA CYS A 170 -5.10 12.57 41.59
C CYS A 170 -5.18 13.35 42.91
N ASP A 171 -4.02 13.65 43.49
CA ASP A 171 -3.89 14.59 44.60
C ASP A 171 -4.19 16.03 44.15
N PRO A 172 -4.67 16.92 45.06
CA PRO A 172 -4.94 18.32 44.74
C PRO A 172 -3.69 19.07 44.21
N GLY A 173 -3.80 19.64 43.01
CA GLY A 173 -2.70 20.34 42.34
C GLY A 173 -1.61 19.41 41.81
N ALA A 174 -1.89 18.13 41.58
CA ALA A 174 -0.99 17.28 40.80
C ALA A 174 -0.85 17.82 39.36
N THR A 175 0.31 17.61 38.74
CA THR A 175 0.59 18.13 37.38
C THR A 175 1.29 17.10 36.51
N LEU A 176 1.10 17.19 35.20
CA LEU A 176 1.97 16.55 34.19
C LEU A 176 2.76 17.63 33.45
N ARG A 177 3.87 17.25 32.78
CA ARG A 177 4.64 18.14 31.91
C ARG A 177 4.72 17.58 30.49
N VAL A 178 4.30 18.36 29.50
CA VAL A 178 4.15 17.94 28.09
C VAL A 178 4.47 19.09 27.13
N GLY A 179 5.37 18.85 26.17
CA GLY A 179 5.87 19.87 25.23
C GLY A 179 6.74 20.93 25.90
N PHE A 180 7.58 21.61 25.11
CA PHE A 180 8.35 22.76 25.60
C PHE A 180 7.46 24.01 25.65
N ASN A 181 7.64 24.83 26.69
CA ASN A 181 6.94 26.12 26.89
C ASN A 181 7.60 27.31 26.17
N ARG A 182 8.76 27.08 25.57
CA ARG A 182 9.60 28.03 24.82
C ARG A 182 10.45 27.26 23.81
N ASP A 183 10.98 27.94 22.79
CA ASP A 183 11.96 27.34 21.89
C ASP A 183 13.24 26.97 22.67
N VAL A 184 13.83 25.81 22.35
CA VAL A 184 15.01 25.28 23.02
C VAL A 184 16.19 25.18 22.06
N ASP A 185 17.34 25.71 22.47
CA ASP A 185 18.63 25.42 21.84
C ASP A 185 19.01 23.96 22.14
N VAL A 186 18.90 23.12 21.11
CA VAL A 186 19.14 21.67 21.18
C VAL A 186 20.56 21.35 21.65
N GLU A 187 21.56 22.08 21.15
CA GLU A 187 22.96 21.77 21.43
C GLU A 187 23.34 22.24 22.84
N GLN A 188 22.87 23.42 23.26
CA GLN A 188 23.02 23.88 24.64
C GLN A 188 22.38 22.90 25.63
N MET A 189 21.16 22.42 25.34
CA MET A 189 20.44 21.48 26.20
C MET A 189 21.13 20.10 26.25
N ARG A 190 21.56 19.55 25.09
CA ARG A 190 22.35 18.30 25.03
C ARG A 190 23.65 18.40 25.82
N GLN A 191 24.39 19.51 25.70
CA GLN A 191 25.62 19.73 26.45
C GLN A 191 25.36 19.78 27.96
N MET A 192 24.30 20.47 28.40
CA MET A 192 23.91 20.51 29.82
C MET A 192 23.59 19.10 30.36
N LEU A 193 22.79 18.31 29.63
CA LEU A 193 22.40 16.96 30.03
C LEU A 193 23.60 16.00 30.07
N ARG A 194 24.49 16.04 29.06
CA ARG A 194 25.73 15.26 29.04
C ARG A 194 26.68 15.63 30.18
N ALA A 195 26.87 16.92 30.43
CA ALA A 195 27.71 17.40 31.53
C ALA A 195 27.15 16.98 32.90
N ALA A 196 25.84 17.08 33.09
CA ALA A 196 25.16 16.61 34.29
C ALA A 196 25.25 15.09 34.46
N ARG A 197 25.11 14.29 33.38
CA ARG A 197 25.29 12.83 33.45
C ARG A 197 26.73 12.48 33.85
N ALA A 198 27.73 13.06 33.17
CA ALA A 198 29.14 12.86 33.51
C ALA A 198 29.52 13.35 34.92
N THR A 199 28.75 14.30 35.49
CA THR A 199 28.87 14.72 36.89
C THR A 199 28.23 13.71 37.84
N GLN A 200 27.07 13.14 37.49
CA GLN A 200 26.43 12.07 38.26
C GLN A 200 27.32 10.83 38.35
N ASP A 201 27.88 10.38 37.21
CA ASP A 201 28.74 9.18 37.15
C ASP A 201 30.02 9.32 37.98
N GLN A 202 30.43 10.54 38.33
CA GLN A 202 31.58 10.82 39.21
C GLN A 202 31.25 10.84 40.70
N LEU A 203 29.97 10.83 41.10
CA LEU A 203 29.58 10.99 42.52
C LEU A 203 30.04 9.83 43.39
N ASP A 204 29.87 8.59 42.94
CA ASP A 204 30.18 7.38 43.73
C ASP A 204 31.64 7.36 44.19
N ALA A 205 32.56 7.69 43.29
CA ALA A 205 34.00 7.79 43.58
C ALA A 205 34.39 8.88 44.60
N MET A 206 33.47 9.79 44.98
CA MET A 206 33.71 10.79 46.02
C MET A 206 33.41 10.29 47.42
N PHE A 207 32.61 9.22 47.57
CA PHE A 207 32.07 8.77 48.86
C PHE A 207 32.74 7.47 49.36
N TRP A 208 32.82 7.31 50.69
CA TRP A 208 33.32 6.07 51.31
C TRP A 208 32.20 5.08 51.63
N VAL A 209 30.95 5.51 51.45
CA VAL A 209 29.72 4.71 51.62
C VAL A 209 29.14 4.35 50.25
N PRO A 210 28.47 3.20 50.11
CA PRO A 210 27.86 2.80 48.84
C PRO A 210 26.60 3.63 48.52
N GLU A 211 26.16 3.53 47.26
CA GLU A 211 25.08 4.30 46.65
C GLU A 211 23.82 4.43 47.51
N GLU A 212 23.37 3.35 48.16
CA GLU A 212 22.13 3.28 48.94
C GLU A 212 22.14 4.20 50.17
N ARG A 213 23.31 4.70 50.58
CA ARG A 213 23.47 5.64 51.70
C ARG A 213 23.34 7.11 51.30
N TYR A 214 23.72 7.48 50.07
CA TYR A 214 23.70 8.87 49.61
C TYR A 214 22.56 9.16 48.62
N ALA A 215 22.21 8.20 47.76
CA ALA A 215 21.17 8.35 46.73
C ALA A 215 19.80 8.80 47.27
N PRO A 216 19.28 8.28 48.41
CA PRO A 216 18.00 8.74 48.96
C PRO A 216 17.99 10.23 49.30
N GLN A 217 19.14 10.81 49.64
CA GLN A 217 19.26 12.22 50.01
C GLN A 217 19.19 13.13 48.78
N LEU A 218 19.81 12.70 47.67
CA LEU A 218 19.69 13.35 46.36
C LEU A 218 18.23 13.32 45.89
N ALA A 219 17.59 12.17 45.93
CA ALA A 219 16.16 12.03 45.60
C ALA A 219 15.22 12.84 46.51
N GLU A 220 15.57 13.02 47.80
CA GLU A 220 14.79 13.85 48.73
C GLU A 220 14.93 15.35 48.44
N LEU A 221 16.11 15.84 48.06
CA LEU A 221 16.45 17.27 48.13
C LEU A 221 16.70 17.96 46.80
N LEU A 222 17.10 17.26 45.73
CA LEU A 222 17.40 17.88 44.44
C LEU A 222 16.16 18.61 43.90
N GLY A 223 16.35 19.79 43.32
CA GLY A 223 15.26 20.63 42.83
C GLY A 223 14.49 21.41 43.90
N LYS A 224 14.69 21.14 45.19
CA LYS A 224 14.03 21.90 46.28
C LYS A 224 14.79 23.19 46.61
N PRO A 225 14.17 24.18 47.28
CA PRO A 225 14.89 25.36 47.75
C PRO A 225 16.12 24.99 48.58
N ASP A 226 17.22 25.70 48.33
CA ASP A 226 18.55 25.53 48.93
C ASP A 226 19.16 24.12 48.80
N ALA A 227 18.76 23.37 47.76
CA ALA A 227 19.19 21.99 47.51
C ALA A 227 20.71 21.79 47.63
N VAL A 228 21.52 22.59 46.91
CA VAL A 228 22.99 22.49 46.89
C VAL A 228 23.60 22.64 48.29
N ALA A 229 23.15 23.63 49.07
CA ALA A 229 23.65 23.86 50.42
C ALA A 229 23.29 22.70 51.36
N ARG A 230 22.02 22.28 51.33
CA ARG A 230 21.48 21.21 52.20
C ARG A 230 22.07 19.84 51.86
N LEU A 231 22.25 19.54 50.58
CA LEU A 231 22.94 18.34 50.10
C LEU A 231 24.43 18.40 50.46
N GLY A 232 25.08 19.54 50.26
CA GLY A 232 26.47 19.75 50.64
C GLY A 232 26.71 19.49 52.14
N GLU A 233 25.84 20.00 53.02
CA GLU A 233 25.90 19.73 54.46
C GLU A 233 25.73 18.24 54.81
N ARG A 234 24.73 17.56 54.23
CA ARG A 234 24.46 16.15 54.54
C ARG A 234 25.43 15.16 53.90
N LEU A 235 26.00 15.48 52.73
CA LEU A 235 26.89 14.61 51.97
C LEU A 235 28.39 14.83 52.28
N THR A 236 28.79 16.02 52.76
CA THR A 236 30.20 16.26 53.19
C THR A 236 30.74 15.19 54.16
N PRO A 237 30.01 14.72 55.19
CA PRO A 237 30.49 13.68 56.11
C PRO A 237 30.69 12.29 55.47
N LEU A 238 30.16 12.08 54.26
CA LEU A 238 30.24 10.83 53.51
C LEU A 238 31.42 10.82 52.53
N LEU A 239 32.12 11.93 52.35
CA LEU A 239 33.26 12.05 51.44
C LEU A 239 34.46 11.22 51.90
N THR A 240 35.09 10.50 50.97
CA THR A 240 36.35 9.78 51.19
C THR A 240 37.48 10.71 51.59
N ASN A 241 37.48 11.94 51.08
CA ASN A 241 38.44 12.98 51.44
C ASN A 241 37.71 14.31 51.71
N SER A 242 37.93 14.87 52.91
CA SER A 242 37.30 16.12 53.34
C SER A 242 37.71 17.34 52.52
N SER A 243 38.83 17.30 51.78
CA SER A 243 39.21 18.37 50.86
C SER A 243 38.32 18.48 49.62
N ASP A 244 37.56 17.44 49.29
CA ASP A 244 36.76 17.38 48.05
C ASP A 244 35.41 18.10 48.17
N LYS A 245 35.12 18.69 49.34
CA LYS A 245 33.89 19.48 49.58
C LYS A 245 33.62 20.56 48.51
N PRO A 246 34.59 21.33 47.99
CA PRO A 246 34.33 22.29 46.91
C PRO A 246 33.87 21.60 45.62
N ARG A 247 34.50 20.47 45.25
CA ARG A 247 34.14 19.67 44.07
C ARG A 247 32.75 19.04 44.22
N LEU A 248 32.39 18.58 45.42
CA LEU A 248 31.04 18.12 45.72
C LEU A 248 30.00 19.25 45.54
N LEU A 249 30.26 20.45 46.06
CA LEU A 249 29.35 21.59 45.90
C LEU A 249 29.21 22.04 44.45
N GLU A 250 30.28 22.01 43.67
CA GLU A 250 30.26 22.26 42.23
C GLU A 250 29.42 21.21 41.49
N ALA A 251 29.66 19.92 41.76
CA ALA A 251 28.88 18.82 41.19
C ALA A 251 27.39 18.93 41.50
N LEU A 252 27.04 19.18 42.77
CA LEU A 252 25.66 19.41 43.19
C LEU A 252 25.02 20.62 42.50
N THR A 253 25.80 21.68 42.24
CA THR A 253 25.32 22.87 41.52
C THR A 253 25.00 22.54 40.06
N VAL A 254 25.86 21.80 39.36
CA VAL A 254 25.61 21.33 37.98
C VAL A 254 24.35 20.47 37.91
N LEU A 255 24.20 19.54 38.85
CA LEU A 255 23.07 18.60 38.90
C LEU A 255 21.74 19.31 39.21
N ASP A 256 21.72 20.24 40.17
CA ASP A 256 20.50 20.99 40.55
C ASP A 256 20.09 21.98 39.46
N ASN A 257 21.06 22.67 38.83
CA ASN A 257 20.80 23.55 37.69
C ASN A 257 20.20 22.77 36.50
N CYS A 258 20.77 21.60 36.17
CA CYS A 258 20.26 20.73 35.12
C CYS A 258 18.82 20.25 35.42
N TYR A 259 18.57 19.78 36.64
CA TYR A 259 17.24 19.35 37.09
C TYR A 259 16.18 20.46 36.88
N ARG A 260 16.49 21.69 37.31
CA ARG A 260 15.58 22.84 37.17
C ARG A 260 15.41 23.24 35.71
N ALA A 261 16.50 23.52 35.00
CA ALA A 261 16.47 24.06 33.65
C ALA A 261 15.70 23.17 32.66
N MET A 262 15.80 21.85 32.82
CA MET A 262 15.04 20.88 32.02
C MET A 262 13.55 20.89 32.37
N LEU A 263 13.17 20.90 33.66
CA LEU A 263 11.77 20.92 34.08
C LEU A 263 11.07 22.26 33.81
N ASP A 264 11.78 23.38 33.97
CA ASP A 264 11.31 24.75 33.74
C ASP A 264 11.15 25.07 32.24
N ALA A 265 11.69 24.23 31.36
CA ALA A 265 11.50 24.35 29.90
C ALA A 265 10.19 23.69 29.41
N LEU A 266 9.54 22.84 30.21
CA LEU A 266 8.32 22.12 29.81
C LEU A 266 7.05 22.89 30.19
N ASN A 267 5.95 22.72 29.46
CA ASN A 267 4.65 23.19 29.93
C ASN A 267 4.23 22.42 31.18
N VAL A 268 3.49 23.07 32.08
CA VAL A 268 2.88 22.44 33.26
C VAL A 268 1.37 22.38 33.06
N ILE A 269 0.80 21.19 33.13
CA ILE A 269 -0.63 20.93 33.04
C ILE A 269 -1.11 20.45 34.41
N GLU A 270 -1.89 21.27 35.13
CA GLU A 270 -2.58 20.80 36.34
C GLU A 270 -3.70 19.83 35.95
N VAL A 271 -3.78 18.69 36.64
CA VAL A 271 -4.71 17.60 36.31
C VAL A 271 -5.81 17.44 37.35
N ALA A 272 -6.98 17.00 36.88
CA ALA A 272 -8.15 16.69 37.68
C ALA A 272 -8.80 15.37 37.22
N PRO A 273 -9.53 14.64 38.10
CA PRO A 273 -10.21 13.41 37.74
C PRO A 273 -11.16 13.59 36.55
N GLY A 274 -11.01 12.76 35.53
CA GLY A 274 -11.81 12.80 34.30
C GLY A 274 -11.21 13.63 33.17
N MET A 275 -10.16 14.43 33.41
CA MET A 275 -9.41 15.09 32.32
C MET A 275 -8.79 14.04 31.39
N VAL A 276 -8.67 14.42 30.12
CA VAL A 276 -7.93 13.66 29.11
C VAL A 276 -6.86 14.56 28.54
N ILE A 277 -5.62 14.09 28.58
CA ILE A 277 -4.46 14.76 27.97
C ILE A 277 -4.04 13.92 26.77
N PHE A 278 -3.99 14.50 25.58
CA PHE A 278 -3.48 13.87 24.38
C PHE A 278 -2.10 14.46 24.06
N ASN A 279 -1.06 13.68 24.32
CA ASN A 279 0.30 14.03 23.99
C ASN A 279 0.57 13.70 22.52
N ALA A 280 0.40 14.70 21.67
CA ALA A 280 0.63 14.65 20.24
C ALA A 280 1.06 16.04 19.71
N ASP A 281 1.76 16.09 18.58
CA ASP A 281 2.09 17.36 17.92
C ASP A 281 0.83 18.21 17.63
N PRO A 282 0.85 19.53 17.93
CA PRO A 282 -0.29 20.40 17.74
C PRO A 282 -0.61 20.62 16.24
N PRO A 283 -1.89 20.83 15.87
CA PRO A 283 -2.29 21.03 14.49
C PRO A 283 -1.57 22.23 13.83
N GLY A 284 -0.85 21.98 12.74
CA GLY A 284 -0.08 23.00 12.02
C GLY A 284 1.42 23.05 12.34
N ALA A 285 1.93 22.15 13.20
CA ALA A 285 3.35 21.82 13.20
C ALA A 285 3.80 21.32 11.80
N SER A 286 5.05 21.59 11.42
CA SER A 286 5.56 21.48 10.05
C SER A 286 5.78 20.04 9.52
N THR A 287 5.06 19.07 10.04
CA THR A 287 5.09 17.64 9.68
C THR A 287 3.66 17.10 9.59
N PRO A 288 2.99 17.23 8.43
CA PRO A 288 1.69 16.63 8.22
C PRO A 288 1.84 15.12 7.98
N ASP A 289 1.21 14.31 8.83
CA ASP A 289 0.41 13.12 8.49
C ASP A 289 0.40 12.02 9.56
N ILE A 290 1.35 12.02 10.53
CA ILE A 290 1.32 11.08 11.67
C ILE A 290 1.60 11.81 13.00
N PRO A 291 0.65 11.89 13.95
CA PRO A 291 0.86 12.56 15.24
C PRO A 291 1.89 11.82 16.10
N SER A 292 2.85 12.55 16.69
CA SER A 292 3.89 11.99 17.55
C SER A 292 3.85 12.61 18.94
N ALA A 293 4.20 11.85 19.99
CA ALA A 293 4.26 12.38 21.34
C ALA A 293 5.40 13.41 21.49
N GLN A 294 5.05 14.57 22.03
CA GLN A 294 6.02 15.60 22.41
C GLN A 294 6.82 15.16 23.63
N VAL A 295 7.95 15.83 23.88
CA VAL A 295 8.75 15.63 25.09
C VAL A 295 7.89 15.77 26.33
N HIS A 296 8.00 14.86 27.28
CA HIS A 296 7.14 14.85 28.45
C HIS A 296 7.84 14.27 29.68
N CYS A 297 7.26 14.57 30.84
CA CYS A 297 7.65 14.07 32.15
C CYS A 297 6.38 14.01 33.01
N LEU A 298 5.94 12.80 33.34
CA LEU A 298 4.71 12.61 34.12
C LEU A 298 4.99 12.76 35.62
N GLY A 299 4.01 13.25 36.37
CA GLY A 299 4.16 13.58 37.80
C GLY A 299 4.80 14.96 38.03
N ASN A 300 5.08 15.26 39.31
CA ASN A 300 5.60 16.57 39.71
C ASN A 300 6.67 16.53 40.82
N PRO A 301 7.52 17.58 40.94
CA PRO A 301 8.55 17.67 41.98
C PRO A 301 8.01 17.59 43.42
N GLU A 302 6.74 17.94 43.61
CA GLU A 302 6.05 17.93 44.90
C GLU A 302 5.68 16.51 45.37
N GLY A 303 5.74 15.51 44.49
CA GLY A 303 5.39 14.12 44.80
C GLY A 303 3.88 13.88 44.98
N ARG A 304 3.05 14.63 44.25
CA ARG A 304 1.59 14.51 44.28
C ARG A 304 1.14 13.38 43.36
N ALA A 305 0.39 12.42 43.89
CA ALA A 305 0.04 11.21 43.18
C ALA A 305 -0.95 11.45 42.03
N VAL A 306 -0.77 10.74 40.91
CA VAL A 306 -1.74 10.67 39.81
C VAL A 306 -1.94 9.22 39.39
N LEU A 307 -3.19 8.75 39.41
CA LEU A 307 -3.61 7.50 38.81
C LEU A 307 -4.28 7.79 37.45
N MET A 308 -3.79 7.19 36.37
CA MET A 308 -4.28 7.41 35.02
C MET A 308 -4.28 6.12 34.18
N LEU A 309 -5.09 6.09 33.12
CA LEU A 309 -4.93 5.13 32.02
C LEU A 309 -4.12 5.81 30.90
N GLU A 310 -2.91 5.30 30.65
CA GLU A 310 -2.14 5.56 29.44
C GLU A 310 -2.66 4.69 28.30
N VAL A 311 -2.83 5.29 27.13
CA VAL A 311 -3.13 4.61 25.86
C VAL A 311 -2.05 5.03 24.87
N ARG A 312 -1.24 4.06 24.44
CA ARG A 312 -0.15 4.26 23.46
C ARG A 312 0.05 3.03 22.57
N ARG A 313 0.90 3.17 21.56
CA ARG A 313 1.45 2.03 20.82
C ARG A 313 2.65 1.42 21.58
N PRO A 314 2.92 0.10 21.43
CA PRO A 314 4.20 -0.50 21.82
C PRO A 314 5.35 0.19 21.07
N GLY A 315 6.51 0.32 21.69
CA GLY A 315 7.65 1.05 21.12
C GLY A 315 8.63 1.61 22.15
N THR A 316 9.84 1.93 21.66
CA THR A 316 10.99 2.43 22.43
C THR A 316 10.72 3.77 23.10
N THR A 317 11.15 3.93 24.35
CA THR A 317 11.15 5.21 25.07
C THR A 317 12.57 5.77 25.13
N HIS A 318 12.81 6.93 24.50
CA HIS A 318 14.10 7.60 24.54
C HIS A 318 14.18 8.51 25.77
N ARG A 319 15.07 8.16 26.70
CA ARG A 319 15.24 8.87 27.97
C ARG A 319 16.25 10.01 27.83
N ALA A 320 15.78 11.25 27.72
CA ALA A 320 16.63 12.43 27.71
C ALA A 320 17.25 12.71 29.09
N TRP A 321 16.47 12.57 30.17
CA TRP A 321 16.93 12.85 31.53
C TRP A 321 16.22 12.00 32.57
N ASP A 322 16.92 11.61 33.64
CA ASP A 322 16.33 10.79 34.72
C ASP A 322 16.37 11.41 36.11
N HIS A 323 16.59 12.72 36.21
CA HIS A 323 16.52 13.47 37.48
C HIS A 323 17.54 12.99 38.53
N VAL A 324 18.72 12.53 38.09
CA VAL A 324 19.81 12.05 38.96
C VAL A 324 19.36 10.87 39.84
N ARG A 325 18.58 9.96 39.25
CA ARG A 325 18.15 8.71 39.88
C ARG A 325 19.26 7.67 39.96
N PHE A 326 19.13 6.83 40.97
CA PHE A 326 20.06 5.79 41.36
C PHE A 326 19.29 4.48 41.66
N PRO A 327 19.73 3.31 41.18
CA PRO A 327 20.86 3.12 40.26
C PRO A 327 20.65 3.84 38.93
N ALA A 328 21.74 4.33 38.35
CA ALA A 328 21.69 5.17 37.16
C ALA A 328 21.18 4.35 35.95
N ARG A 329 20.06 4.78 35.37
CA ARG A 329 19.50 4.15 34.16
C ARG A 329 20.12 4.75 32.90
N ASP A 330 20.09 4.01 31.79
CA ASP A 330 20.58 4.50 30.52
C ASP A 330 19.80 5.74 30.04
N LEU A 331 20.54 6.66 29.41
CA LEU A 331 20.02 7.87 28.78
C LEU A 331 20.30 7.79 27.28
N ALA A 332 19.27 8.05 26.48
CA ALA A 332 19.34 8.15 25.02
C ALA A 332 19.19 9.64 24.66
N ILE A 333 20.18 10.46 25.03
CA ILE A 333 20.10 11.92 24.96
C ILE A 333 19.97 12.37 23.49
N ASP A 334 20.80 11.83 22.61
CA ASP A 334 20.84 12.28 21.23
C ASP A 334 19.62 11.84 20.44
N GLU A 335 19.19 10.60 20.64
CA GLU A 335 17.99 9.99 20.08
C GLU A 335 16.72 10.69 20.59
N ALA A 336 16.64 11.00 21.88
CA ALA A 336 15.49 11.71 22.43
C ALA A 336 15.32 13.10 21.79
N PHE A 337 16.42 13.84 21.62
CA PHE A 337 16.41 15.15 20.95
C PHE A 337 16.26 15.07 19.42
N ALA A 338 16.56 13.92 18.80
CA ALA A 338 16.24 13.68 17.39
C ALA A 338 14.74 13.36 17.18
N ALA A 339 14.08 12.75 18.17
CA ALA A 339 12.67 12.38 18.11
C ALA A 339 11.68 13.46 18.58
N MET A 340 12.12 14.48 19.35
CA MET A 340 11.24 15.50 19.92
C MET A 340 11.27 16.84 19.16
N THR A 341 10.09 17.46 18.99
CA THR A 341 9.98 18.86 18.56
C THR A 341 10.56 19.79 19.64
N CYS A 342 11.51 20.65 19.27
CA CYS A 342 12.17 21.61 20.18
C CYS A 342 11.63 23.05 20.08
N ARG A 343 10.43 23.21 19.48
CA ARG A 343 9.69 24.47 19.41
C ARG A 343 8.75 24.63 20.60
N ALA A 344 8.39 25.88 20.91
CA ALA A 344 7.35 26.21 21.87
C ALA A 344 5.99 25.60 21.48
N SER A 345 5.24 25.19 22.50
CA SER A 345 3.86 24.69 22.46
C SER A 345 3.12 25.20 23.69
N HIS A 346 1.79 25.11 23.72
CA HIS A 346 0.99 25.59 24.85
C HIS A 346 0.27 24.46 25.60
N ALA A 347 0.31 24.52 26.93
CA ALA A 347 -0.35 23.55 27.84
C ALA A 347 -1.80 23.19 27.45
N ALA A 348 -2.58 24.15 26.95
CA ALA A 348 -3.97 23.97 26.56
C ALA A 348 -4.17 23.13 25.28
N GLU A 349 -3.16 23.03 24.41
CA GLU A 349 -3.23 22.29 23.14
C GLU A 349 -3.30 20.77 23.37
N PHE A 350 -2.77 20.30 24.50
CA PHE A 350 -2.78 18.89 24.89
C PHE A 350 -4.03 18.47 25.66
N VAL A 351 -4.90 19.39 26.08
CA VAL A 351 -6.09 19.06 26.90
C VAL A 351 -7.30 18.81 26.01
N CYS A 352 -7.85 17.59 26.04
CA CYS A 352 -8.97 17.18 25.20
C CYS A 352 -10.32 17.27 25.92
N GLU A 353 -11.28 17.92 25.28
CA GLU A 353 -12.69 17.88 25.68
C GLU A 353 -13.36 16.58 25.24
N ARG A 354 -14.21 16.02 26.11
CA ARG A 354 -15.04 14.84 25.81
C ARG A 354 -16.28 15.25 25.01
N ARG A 355 -16.34 14.93 23.72
CA ARG A 355 -17.42 15.31 22.80
C ARG A 355 -18.48 14.22 22.71
N PRO A 356 -19.80 14.50 22.88
CA PRO A 356 -20.84 13.50 22.73
C PRO A 356 -20.84 12.86 21.33
N ILE A 357 -21.05 11.55 21.25
CA ILE A 357 -21.12 10.83 19.95
C ILE A 357 -22.57 10.87 19.44
N ALA A 358 -22.76 11.43 18.24
CA ALA A 358 -24.08 11.54 17.62
C ALA A 358 -24.77 10.16 17.51
N GLY A 359 -26.04 10.08 17.92
CA GLY A 359 -26.81 8.83 17.93
C GLY A 359 -26.47 7.82 19.03
N ARG A 360 -25.40 8.01 19.82
CA ARG A 360 -24.99 7.12 20.93
C ARG A 360 -25.11 7.82 22.28
N ALA A 361 -26.33 7.84 22.84
CA ALA A 361 -26.58 8.41 24.16
C ALA A 361 -25.69 7.75 25.24
N GLY A 362 -25.01 8.58 26.05
CA GLY A 362 -24.08 8.10 27.07
C GLY A 362 -22.67 7.74 26.57
N ALA A 363 -22.35 7.92 25.29
CA ALA A 363 -21.01 7.73 24.74
C ALA A 363 -20.37 9.07 24.32
N PHE A 364 -19.08 9.26 24.63
CA PHE A 364 -18.34 10.50 24.38
C PHE A 364 -16.94 10.17 23.84
N ARG A 365 -16.49 10.84 22.77
CA ARG A 365 -15.13 10.69 22.23
C ARG A 365 -14.19 11.76 22.79
N SER A 366 -12.99 11.36 23.20
CA SER A 366 -11.94 12.31 23.62
C SER A 366 -10.78 12.36 22.62
N VAL A 367 -10.38 11.23 22.06
CA VAL A 367 -9.27 11.13 21.08
C VAL A 367 -9.70 10.36 19.84
N SER A 368 -9.24 10.80 18.67
CA SER A 368 -9.47 10.14 17.38
C SER A 368 -8.26 10.38 16.46
N CYS A 369 -7.34 9.42 16.36
CA CYS A 369 -6.17 9.52 15.48
C CYS A 369 -5.91 8.20 14.74
N GLY A 370 -4.94 8.18 13.82
CA GLY A 370 -4.53 6.97 13.09
C GLY A 370 -3.85 5.90 13.95
N ALA A 371 -3.56 6.19 15.23
CA ALA A 371 -3.03 5.21 16.18
C ALA A 371 -4.13 4.49 16.97
N PHE A 372 -5.09 5.25 17.52
CA PHE A 372 -6.19 4.75 18.33
C PHE A 372 -7.34 5.76 18.45
N VAL A 373 -8.51 5.27 18.86
CA VAL A 373 -9.70 6.06 19.19
C VAL A 373 -10.07 5.76 20.65
N VAL A 374 -10.34 6.82 21.43
CA VAL A 374 -10.71 6.71 22.86
C VAL A 374 -12.14 7.21 23.05
N ASP A 375 -13.05 6.26 23.33
CA ASP A 375 -14.46 6.50 23.61
C ASP A 375 -14.77 6.21 25.10
N HIS A 376 -15.40 7.15 25.78
CA HIS A 376 -15.88 7.02 27.15
C HIS A 376 -17.35 6.60 27.14
N LEU A 377 -17.64 5.43 27.69
CA LEU A 377 -18.97 4.84 27.82
C LEU A 377 -19.46 5.05 29.26
N CYS A 378 -20.50 5.87 29.41
CA CYS A 378 -21.00 6.36 30.70
C CYS A 378 -22.47 5.94 30.92
N PRO A 379 -22.76 4.64 31.11
CA PRO A 379 -24.12 4.17 31.36
C PRO A 379 -24.64 4.66 32.72
N ARG A 380 -25.97 4.72 32.86
CA ARG A 380 -26.65 5.16 34.10
C ARG A 380 -27.90 4.32 34.34
N PRO A 381 -28.49 4.31 35.54
CA PRO A 381 -29.78 3.65 35.77
C PRO A 381 -30.83 4.12 34.76
N GLY A 382 -31.38 3.19 33.96
CA GLY A 382 -32.31 3.48 32.85
C GLY A 382 -31.66 3.85 31.51
N LEU A 383 -30.33 3.93 31.42
CA LEU A 383 -29.56 4.17 30.19
C LEU A 383 -28.46 3.12 30.03
N SER A 384 -28.75 2.10 29.21
CA SER A 384 -27.74 1.14 28.72
C SER A 384 -26.94 1.78 27.59
N VAL A 385 -25.61 1.55 27.56
CA VAL A 385 -24.71 2.12 26.54
C VAL A 385 -24.10 0.99 25.71
N PRO A 386 -24.31 0.96 24.38
CA PRO A 386 -23.68 -0.02 23.50
C PRO A 386 -22.16 0.17 23.42
N ALA A 387 -21.40 -0.91 23.68
CA ALA A 387 -20.00 -1.03 23.33
C ALA A 387 -19.92 -1.62 21.92
N LEU A 388 -19.74 -0.76 20.93
CA LEU A 388 -19.76 -1.11 19.51
C LEU A 388 -18.35 -1.07 18.94
N ALA A 389 -17.98 -2.13 18.22
CA ALA A 389 -16.79 -2.21 17.41
C ALA A 389 -17.18 -2.83 16.06
N GLU A 390 -16.94 -2.12 14.96
CA GLU A 390 -17.45 -2.47 13.62
C GLU A 390 -16.62 -3.59 12.98
N GLY A 391 -16.66 -4.79 13.56
CA GLY A 391 -15.82 -5.91 13.12
C GLY A 391 -14.34 -5.75 13.46
N LEU A 392 -14.02 -4.94 14.48
CA LEU A 392 -12.65 -4.67 14.95
C LEU A 392 -12.45 -5.16 16.39
N PRO A 393 -11.25 -5.65 16.76
CA PRO A 393 -10.94 -5.96 18.14
C PRO A 393 -10.78 -4.66 18.94
N THR A 394 -11.28 -4.63 20.17
CA THR A 394 -11.27 -3.43 21.01
C THR A 394 -11.04 -3.77 22.47
N THR A 395 -10.49 -2.85 23.24
CA THR A 395 -10.23 -3.07 24.68
C THR A 395 -11.21 -2.25 25.51
N LEU A 396 -11.71 -2.84 26.61
CA LEU A 396 -12.54 -2.14 27.59
C LEU A 396 -11.81 -2.05 28.92
N HIS A 397 -11.78 -0.85 29.51
CA HIS A 397 -11.12 -0.56 30.79
C HIS A 397 -12.12 0.06 31.75
N GLY A 398 -12.36 -0.56 32.90
CA GLY A 398 -13.21 0.03 33.94
C GLY A 398 -12.49 1.18 34.64
N ILE A 399 -13.04 2.39 34.54
CA ILE A 399 -12.46 3.61 35.11
C ILE A 399 -13.13 4.00 36.42
N ARG A 400 -14.48 3.97 36.48
CA ARG A 400 -15.25 4.19 37.71
C ARG A 400 -16.43 3.24 37.81
N GLY A 401 -16.83 2.97 39.05
CA GLY A 401 -18.03 2.20 39.33
C GLY A 401 -17.95 0.75 38.84
N SER A 402 -19.10 0.23 38.39
CA SER A 402 -19.15 -1.06 37.71
C SER A 402 -20.31 -1.17 36.73
N VAL A 403 -20.13 -1.99 35.68
CA VAL A 403 -21.15 -2.21 34.64
C VAL A 403 -21.42 -3.70 34.43
N ARG A 404 -22.67 -4.05 34.16
CA ARG A 404 -23.06 -5.38 33.71
C ARG A 404 -22.83 -5.50 32.21
N LEU A 405 -22.26 -6.62 31.78
CA LEU A 405 -22.02 -6.96 30.38
C LEU A 405 -23.22 -7.76 29.86
N GLN A 406 -24.05 -7.15 29.00
CA GLN A 406 -25.15 -7.83 28.31
C GLN A 406 -24.78 -8.14 26.85
N GLY A 407 -24.76 -9.42 26.52
CA GLY A 407 -24.60 -9.92 25.16
C GLY A 407 -25.93 -10.13 24.44
N PRO A 408 -25.92 -10.74 23.24
CA PRO A 408 -27.13 -11.01 22.47
C PRO A 408 -28.10 -11.92 23.23
N ASN A 409 -29.40 -11.81 22.91
CA ASN A 409 -30.48 -12.62 23.50
C ASN A 409 -30.56 -12.53 25.05
N GLY A 410 -30.03 -11.47 25.67
CA GLY A 410 -30.03 -11.27 27.12
C GLY A 410 -29.00 -12.10 27.88
N VAL A 411 -28.00 -12.67 27.20
CA VAL A 411 -26.89 -13.39 27.85
C VAL A 411 -26.10 -12.43 28.75
N HIS A 412 -25.79 -12.86 29.98
CA HIS A 412 -25.00 -12.08 30.92
C HIS A 412 -23.55 -12.59 31.00
N TRP A 413 -22.60 -11.80 30.51
CA TRP A 413 -21.15 -12.10 30.58
C TRP A 413 -20.48 -11.58 31.87
N GLY A 414 -21.28 -11.41 32.93
CA GLY A 414 -20.84 -10.92 34.23
C GLY A 414 -20.78 -9.40 34.34
N VAL A 415 -19.82 -8.91 35.13
CA VAL A 415 -19.64 -7.49 35.48
C VAL A 415 -18.20 -7.08 35.18
N LEU A 416 -18.00 -5.83 34.78
CA LEU A 416 -16.72 -5.14 34.66
C LEU A 416 -16.65 -4.03 35.72
N ARG A 417 -15.59 -4.01 36.53
CA ARG A 417 -15.37 -3.01 37.61
C ARG A 417 -14.26 -2.05 37.26
N ALA A 418 -14.22 -0.92 37.96
CA ALA A 418 -13.02 -0.10 38.07
C ALA A 418 -11.77 -0.99 38.33
N GLY A 419 -10.71 -0.76 37.56
CA GLY A 419 -9.46 -1.53 37.65
C GLY A 419 -9.45 -2.89 36.94
N GLU A 420 -10.55 -3.34 36.33
CA GLU A 420 -10.61 -4.55 35.47
C GLU A 420 -10.55 -4.15 33.99
N SER A 421 -9.96 -5.03 33.15
CA SER A 421 -9.80 -4.83 31.70
C SER A 421 -10.21 -6.07 30.88
N LEU A 422 -10.69 -5.85 29.65
CA LEU A 422 -11.16 -6.89 28.72
C LEU A 422 -10.59 -6.66 27.32
N LEU A 423 -10.44 -7.74 26.56
CA LEU A 423 -10.35 -7.71 25.10
C LEU A 423 -11.68 -8.20 24.50
N LEU A 424 -12.29 -7.40 23.63
CA LEU A 424 -13.43 -7.80 22.83
C LEU A 424 -12.93 -8.34 21.48
N PRO A 425 -13.29 -9.58 21.10
CA PRO A 425 -13.01 -10.11 19.77
C PRO A 425 -13.72 -9.31 18.67
N ALA A 426 -13.16 -9.28 17.47
CA ALA A 426 -13.77 -8.64 16.30
C ALA A 426 -15.11 -9.25 15.89
N GLY A 427 -15.32 -10.55 16.18
CA GLY A 427 -16.56 -11.26 15.90
C GLY A 427 -17.68 -11.06 16.93
N ILE A 428 -17.49 -10.19 17.94
CA ILE A 428 -18.49 -10.01 19.00
C ILE A 428 -19.79 -9.41 18.42
N PRO A 429 -20.94 -10.12 18.51
CA PRO A 429 -22.13 -9.75 17.75
C PRO A 429 -22.88 -8.53 18.31
N SER A 430 -22.85 -8.35 19.63
CA SER A 430 -23.35 -7.15 20.32
C SER A 430 -22.92 -7.18 21.79
N LEU A 431 -22.66 -6.01 22.36
CA LEU A 431 -22.43 -5.81 23.79
C LEU A 431 -23.08 -4.48 24.23
N SER A 432 -23.86 -4.52 25.30
CA SER A 432 -24.33 -3.32 26.00
C SER A 432 -23.92 -3.33 27.47
N LEU A 433 -23.69 -2.12 27.99
CA LEU A 433 -23.20 -1.88 29.34
C LEU A 433 -24.31 -1.24 30.17
N ASP A 434 -24.73 -1.91 31.25
CA ASP A 434 -25.66 -1.32 32.22
C ASP A 434 -24.91 -0.89 33.48
N ALA A 435 -25.17 0.34 33.93
CA ALA A 435 -24.74 0.82 35.23
C ALA A 435 -25.18 -0.14 36.36
N GLN A 436 -24.23 -0.59 37.18
CA GLN A 436 -24.51 -1.13 38.52
C GLN A 436 -24.30 -0.05 39.60
N THR A 437 -23.58 1.03 39.29
CA THR A 437 -23.44 2.24 40.12
C THR A 437 -23.75 3.50 39.30
N ALA A 438 -24.09 4.62 39.94
CA ALA A 438 -24.61 5.81 39.25
C ALA A 438 -23.54 6.64 38.51
N ASP A 439 -22.27 6.33 38.74
CA ASP A 439 -21.05 7.01 38.31
C ASP A 439 -20.20 6.18 37.34
N SER A 440 -20.73 5.06 36.84
CA SER A 440 -20.01 4.11 36.00
C SER A 440 -19.40 4.76 34.75
N GLU A 441 -18.09 4.54 34.56
CA GLU A 441 -17.34 4.97 33.38
C GLU A 441 -16.45 3.81 32.91
N VAL A 442 -16.58 3.43 31.64
CA VAL A 442 -15.69 2.48 30.95
C VAL A 442 -15.06 3.20 29.78
N VAL A 443 -13.73 3.12 29.64
CA VAL A 443 -13.03 3.57 28.43
C VAL A 443 -12.94 2.39 27.47
N GLN A 444 -13.49 2.59 26.27
CA GLN A 444 -13.29 1.74 25.11
C GLN A 444 -12.14 2.32 24.27
N VAL A 445 -11.11 1.51 24.01
CA VAL A 445 -10.08 1.85 23.02
C VAL A 445 -10.26 0.98 21.79
N THR A 446 -10.38 1.64 20.64
CA THR A 446 -10.44 1.00 19.32
C THR A 446 -9.16 1.32 18.57
N ILE A 447 -8.56 0.29 17.98
CA ILE A 447 -7.43 0.43 17.05
C ILE A 447 -8.04 0.51 15.65
N PRO A 448 -7.97 1.65 14.95
CA PRO A 448 -8.36 1.70 13.54
C PRO A 448 -7.49 0.72 12.74
N LEU A 449 -8.07 0.10 11.71
CA LEU A 449 -7.22 -0.39 10.63
C LEU A 449 -6.45 0.80 10.05
N PRO A 450 -5.21 0.61 9.58
CA PRO A 450 -4.52 1.67 8.86
C PRO A 450 -5.43 2.16 7.72
N PRO A 451 -5.50 3.47 7.43
CA PRO A 451 -5.92 3.88 6.09
C PRO A 451 -5.05 3.10 5.10
N ARG A 452 -5.62 2.64 3.97
CA ARG A 452 -4.89 1.84 2.97
C ARG A 452 -3.81 2.68 2.29
N VAL A 453 -2.71 2.85 3.01
CA VAL A 453 -1.45 3.49 2.66
C VAL A 453 -0.45 2.36 2.58
N HIS A 454 0.16 2.16 1.41
CA HIS A 454 1.29 1.26 1.26
C HIS A 454 2.53 2.03 1.75
N PRO A 455 3.25 1.57 2.80
CA PRO A 455 4.32 2.36 3.39
C PRO A 455 5.69 2.06 2.77
N VAL A 456 6.44 3.14 2.55
CA VAL A 456 7.86 3.16 2.15
C VAL A 456 8.74 3.26 3.41
N ALA A 457 9.94 2.65 3.38
CA ALA A 457 10.88 2.51 4.51
C ALA A 457 12.00 3.59 4.47
N ILE A 458 13.12 3.61 5.22
CA ILE A 458 14.00 2.60 5.87
C ILE A 458 14.86 3.29 6.97
N GLU A 459 15.26 2.59 8.06
CA GLU A 459 16.69 2.37 8.43
C GLU A 459 16.90 1.34 9.58
N ASP A 460 17.92 0.48 9.38
CA ASP A 460 18.61 -0.47 10.29
C ASP A 460 17.88 -1.55 11.12
N GLN A 461 17.42 -2.59 10.39
CA GLN A 461 17.67 -4.06 10.56
C GLN A 461 17.87 -4.73 11.95
N PRO A 462 17.53 -6.04 12.11
CA PRO A 462 16.55 -6.90 11.40
C PRO A 462 15.70 -7.71 12.41
N THR A 463 14.87 -8.72 12.11
CA THR A 463 14.43 -9.41 10.88
C THR A 463 12.90 -9.55 10.88
N ARG A 464 12.26 -9.57 9.70
CA ARG A 464 10.89 -10.07 9.50
C ARG A 464 10.92 -11.37 8.68
N GLU A 465 10.16 -12.40 9.06
CA GLU A 465 9.87 -13.51 8.15
C GLU A 465 8.85 -13.04 7.09
N LEU A 466 9.32 -12.92 5.85
CA LEU A 466 8.51 -12.60 4.68
C LEU A 466 7.57 -13.76 4.34
N ARG A 467 6.25 -13.54 4.35
CA ARG A 467 5.34 -14.39 3.59
C ARG A 467 5.57 -14.12 2.10
N ILE A 468 6.23 -15.06 1.42
CA ILE A 468 6.46 -15.02 -0.02
C ILE A 468 5.14 -15.40 -0.72
N PHE A 469 4.47 -14.43 -1.35
CA PHE A 469 3.43 -14.72 -2.33
C PHE A 469 4.04 -15.43 -3.54
N SER A 470 3.36 -16.43 -4.08
CA SER A 470 3.62 -16.88 -5.44
C SER A 470 3.30 -15.76 -6.44
N VAL A 471 3.97 -15.78 -7.60
CA VAL A 471 3.79 -14.73 -8.62
C VAL A 471 2.34 -14.69 -9.14
N ASN A 472 1.62 -15.82 -9.10
CA ASN A 472 0.23 -15.89 -9.52
C ASN A 472 -0.73 -15.35 -8.45
N GLU A 473 -0.46 -15.54 -7.16
CA GLU A 473 -1.21 -14.85 -6.09
C GLU A 473 -1.04 -13.32 -6.20
N ALA A 474 0.17 -12.85 -6.46
CA ALA A 474 0.43 -11.42 -6.67
C ALA A 474 -0.32 -10.84 -7.89
N LYS A 475 -0.36 -11.55 -9.03
CA LYS A 475 -1.18 -11.14 -10.19
C LYS A 475 -2.68 -11.10 -9.87
N ARG A 476 -3.20 -12.08 -9.11
CA ARG A 476 -4.62 -12.12 -8.69
C ARG A 476 -4.96 -11.00 -7.71
N GLU A 477 -4.09 -10.72 -6.74
CA GLU A 477 -4.29 -9.61 -5.79
C GLU A 477 -4.25 -8.26 -6.51
N ASN A 478 -3.31 -8.06 -7.44
CA ASN A 478 -3.26 -6.89 -8.31
C ASN A 478 -4.56 -6.74 -9.12
N LEU A 479 -5.05 -7.83 -9.74
CA LEU A 479 -6.33 -7.84 -10.47
C LEU A 479 -7.53 -7.51 -9.56
N ALA A 480 -7.56 -8.05 -8.34
CA ALA A 480 -8.58 -7.75 -7.33
C ALA A 480 -8.48 -6.31 -6.81
N GLN A 481 -7.28 -5.75 -6.70
CA GLN A 481 -7.06 -4.34 -6.37
C GLN A 481 -7.53 -3.43 -7.50
N THR A 482 -7.21 -3.70 -8.76
CA THR A 482 -7.74 -2.96 -9.92
C THR A 482 -9.28 -2.92 -9.91
N ARG A 483 -9.93 -4.06 -9.62
CA ARG A 483 -11.39 -4.14 -9.46
C ARG A 483 -11.91 -3.30 -8.28
N ARG A 484 -11.24 -3.32 -7.13
CA ARG A 484 -11.57 -2.48 -5.96
C ARG A 484 -11.42 -0.98 -6.28
N LEU A 485 -10.36 -0.56 -6.95
CA LEU A 485 -10.13 0.85 -7.30
C LEU A 485 -11.25 1.44 -8.16
N VAL A 486 -11.78 0.66 -9.11
CA VAL A 486 -12.96 1.07 -9.89
C VAL A 486 -14.20 1.13 -9.00
N ALA A 487 -14.48 0.07 -8.22
CA ALA A 487 -15.69 -0.04 -7.39
C ALA A 487 -15.77 1.00 -6.26
N GLU A 488 -14.66 1.25 -5.57
CA GLU A 488 -14.51 2.25 -4.50
C GLU A 488 -14.45 3.68 -5.07
N SER A 489 -14.41 3.86 -6.39
CA SER A 489 -14.18 5.13 -7.07
C SER A 489 -12.92 5.83 -6.55
N THR A 490 -11.80 5.11 -6.64
CA THR A 490 -10.44 5.55 -6.28
C THR A 490 -9.44 5.41 -7.44
N GLY A 491 -9.87 4.89 -8.60
CA GLY A 491 -9.14 4.96 -9.87
C GLY A 491 -9.04 6.39 -10.47
N PRO A 492 -8.40 6.54 -11.64
CA PRO A 492 -7.95 7.82 -12.17
C PRO A 492 -9.08 8.82 -12.41
N SER A 493 -8.89 10.05 -11.93
CA SER A 493 -9.83 11.17 -12.09
C SER A 493 -9.75 11.83 -13.47
N GLN A 494 -8.63 11.66 -14.18
CA GLN A 494 -8.39 12.20 -15.51
C GLN A 494 -7.75 11.15 -16.41
N VAL A 495 -8.33 10.99 -17.61
CA VAL A 495 -7.84 10.08 -18.66
C VAL A 495 -7.68 10.85 -19.95
N MET A 496 -6.55 10.68 -20.63
CA MET A 496 -6.26 11.31 -21.92
C MET A 496 -6.00 10.26 -23.00
N ALA A 497 -6.60 10.42 -24.18
CA ALA A 497 -6.32 9.59 -25.35
C ALA A 497 -5.84 10.44 -26.52
N ILE A 498 -4.80 9.97 -27.21
CA ILE A 498 -4.41 10.51 -28.52
C ILE A 498 -4.86 9.54 -29.60
N VAL A 499 -5.59 10.08 -30.57
CA VAL A 499 -6.13 9.35 -31.71
C VAL A 499 -5.66 9.99 -33.02
N ASN A 500 -5.72 9.26 -34.13
CA ASN A 500 -5.52 9.87 -35.44
C ASN A 500 -6.68 10.83 -35.75
N ALA A 501 -6.48 11.71 -36.75
CA ALA A 501 -7.53 12.56 -37.32
C ALA A 501 -8.91 11.87 -37.44
N GLY A 502 -9.98 12.58 -37.13
CA GLY A 502 -11.40 12.20 -37.16
C GLY A 502 -11.83 10.98 -36.35
N ASP A 503 -10.97 10.43 -35.49
CA ASP A 503 -11.34 9.30 -34.61
C ASP A 503 -11.88 9.78 -33.26
N SER A 504 -11.86 11.10 -32.99
CA SER A 504 -12.07 11.67 -31.66
C SER A 504 -13.51 11.73 -31.19
N SER A 505 -14.49 11.61 -32.09
CA SER A 505 -15.92 11.46 -31.77
C SER A 505 -16.19 10.09 -31.15
N GLU A 506 -15.94 9.02 -31.92
CA GLU A 506 -16.16 7.61 -31.55
C GLU A 506 -15.35 7.21 -30.31
N LEU A 507 -14.04 7.47 -30.29
CA LEU A 507 -13.21 7.10 -29.13
C LEU A 507 -13.63 7.84 -27.85
N ARG A 508 -14.09 9.09 -27.96
CA ARG A 508 -14.63 9.84 -26.80
C ARG A 508 -15.97 9.28 -26.33
N ALA A 509 -16.85 8.87 -27.24
CA ALA A 509 -18.11 8.23 -26.90
C ALA A 509 -17.87 6.88 -26.19
N ARG A 510 -17.03 6.03 -26.78
CA ARG A 510 -16.61 4.72 -26.25
C ARG A 510 -16.00 4.82 -24.85
N LEU A 511 -14.98 5.66 -24.66
CA LEU A 511 -14.32 5.83 -23.36
C LEU A 511 -15.26 6.40 -22.29
N ARG A 512 -16.17 7.32 -22.65
CA ARG A 512 -17.18 7.84 -21.71
C ARG A 512 -18.21 6.78 -21.32
N ALA A 513 -18.70 5.99 -22.27
CA ALA A 513 -19.64 4.91 -21.99
C ALA A 513 -19.08 3.86 -21.01
N LEU A 514 -17.78 3.57 -21.11
CA LEU A 514 -17.10 2.59 -20.26
C LEU A 514 -16.51 3.17 -18.96
N THR A 515 -16.50 4.49 -18.78
CA THR A 515 -15.88 5.14 -17.60
C THR A 515 -16.31 4.55 -16.24
N PRO A 516 -17.62 4.28 -15.98
CA PRO A 516 -18.06 3.61 -14.75
C PRO A 516 -17.54 2.18 -14.58
N ALA A 517 -17.21 1.49 -15.68
CA ALA A 517 -16.77 0.10 -15.69
C ALA A 517 -15.24 -0.07 -15.61
N ILE A 518 -14.46 0.94 -16.03
CA ILE A 518 -13.00 0.83 -16.15
C ILE A 518 -12.17 1.86 -15.34
N PHE A 519 -12.76 2.92 -14.80
CA PHE A 519 -12.00 3.92 -14.02
C PHE A 519 -12.56 4.16 -12.62
N ARG A 520 -13.81 4.62 -12.53
CA ARG A 520 -14.45 5.04 -11.28
C ARG A 520 -15.95 4.77 -11.39
N ALA A 521 -16.50 3.95 -10.51
CA ALA A 521 -17.91 3.52 -10.55
C ALA A 521 -18.91 4.69 -10.46
N ASP A 522 -18.52 5.80 -9.82
CA ASP A 522 -19.27 7.07 -9.78
C ASP A 522 -19.37 7.80 -11.14
N GLY A 523 -18.63 7.36 -12.16
CA GLY A 523 -18.60 7.96 -13.50
C GLY A 523 -17.85 9.29 -13.60
N SER A 524 -17.12 9.72 -12.56
CA SER A 524 -16.56 11.08 -12.45
C SER A 524 -15.23 11.31 -13.19
N THR A 525 -14.62 10.29 -13.80
CA THR A 525 -13.39 10.45 -14.59
C THR A 525 -13.58 11.36 -15.79
N LYS A 526 -12.77 12.41 -15.89
CA LYS A 526 -12.74 13.31 -17.04
C LYS A 526 -11.96 12.67 -18.19
N VAL A 527 -12.65 12.39 -19.31
CA VAL A 527 -12.04 11.85 -20.52
C VAL A 527 -11.74 12.96 -21.52
N TYR A 528 -10.45 13.18 -21.77
CA TYR A 528 -9.92 14.08 -22.80
C TYR A 528 -9.48 13.25 -24.02
N VAL A 529 -9.89 13.67 -25.22
CA VAL A 529 -9.43 13.04 -26.47
C VAL A 529 -8.85 14.12 -27.36
N HIS A 530 -7.55 14.02 -27.64
CA HIS A 530 -6.81 14.86 -28.57
C HIS A 530 -6.66 14.13 -29.90
N GLU A 531 -6.73 14.90 -30.98
CA GLU A 531 -6.79 14.40 -32.34
C GLU A 531 -5.54 14.86 -33.11
N GLU A 532 -4.65 13.91 -33.44
CA GLU A 532 -3.50 14.15 -34.30
C GLU A 532 -3.97 14.37 -35.75
N ALA A 533 -4.20 15.63 -36.11
CA ALA A 533 -4.54 16.05 -37.48
C ALA A 533 -3.45 15.65 -38.50
N THR A 534 -2.18 15.74 -38.07
CA THR A 534 -1.02 15.14 -38.73
C THR A 534 -0.35 14.20 -37.73
N ARG A 535 0.32 13.15 -38.19
CA ARG A 535 1.03 12.21 -37.30
C ARG A 535 2.21 12.94 -36.64
N ARG A 536 2.29 12.91 -35.32
CA ARG A 536 3.33 13.57 -34.50
C ARG A 536 4.27 12.56 -33.84
N GLY A 537 3.72 11.43 -33.39
CA GLY A 537 4.48 10.39 -32.67
C GLY A 537 4.41 10.56 -31.16
N GLN A 538 4.93 9.58 -30.41
CA GLN A 538 4.67 9.40 -28.96
C GLN A 538 4.86 10.67 -28.12
N LEU A 539 6.03 11.32 -28.20
CA LEU A 539 6.33 12.50 -27.37
C LEU A 539 5.68 13.78 -27.91
N LEU A 540 5.79 14.04 -29.21
CA LEU A 540 5.25 15.28 -29.81
C LEU A 540 3.72 15.32 -29.74
N GLY A 541 3.06 14.18 -29.98
CA GLY A 541 1.62 14.04 -29.79
C GLY A 541 1.21 14.29 -28.34
N LEU A 542 1.96 13.76 -27.36
CA LEU A 542 1.71 14.01 -25.94
C LEU A 542 1.83 15.51 -25.60
N ILE A 543 2.85 16.19 -26.12
CA ILE A 543 3.02 17.65 -25.96
C ILE A 543 1.84 18.42 -26.56
N ASP A 544 1.45 18.10 -27.80
CA ASP A 544 0.33 18.77 -28.48
C ASP A 544 -1.02 18.48 -27.80
N ALA A 545 -1.21 17.28 -27.26
CA ALA A 545 -2.38 16.91 -26.48
C ALA A 545 -2.48 17.70 -25.17
N LEU A 546 -1.37 17.84 -24.43
CA LEU A 546 -1.28 18.63 -23.20
C LEU A 546 -1.52 20.12 -23.48
N ARG A 547 -0.95 20.66 -24.55
CA ARG A 547 -1.18 22.04 -24.98
C ARG A 547 -2.65 22.28 -25.34
N SER A 548 -3.21 21.42 -26.19
CA SER A 548 -4.61 21.47 -26.64
C SER A 548 -5.61 21.26 -25.50
N GLN A 549 -5.26 20.48 -24.48
CA GLN A 549 -6.09 20.28 -23.29
C GLN A 549 -6.00 21.50 -22.36
N ARG A 550 -4.82 22.09 -22.18
CA ARG A 550 -4.62 23.32 -21.39
C ARG A 550 -5.33 24.53 -21.98
N GLU A 551 -5.32 24.68 -23.30
CA GLU A 551 -6.03 25.75 -24.02
C GLU A 551 -7.56 25.65 -23.91
N ARG A 552 -8.11 24.43 -23.81
CA ARG A 552 -9.56 24.19 -23.76
C ARG A 552 -10.13 24.08 -22.36
N ASP A 553 -9.42 23.35 -21.48
CA ASP A 553 -9.93 22.87 -20.19
C ASP A 553 -9.05 23.30 -18.99
N GLY A 554 -8.05 24.16 -19.22
CA GLY A 554 -7.22 24.79 -18.16
C GLY A 554 -5.99 24.00 -17.70
N GLY A 555 -5.88 22.73 -18.08
CA GLY A 555 -4.73 21.87 -17.75
C GLY A 555 -5.15 20.52 -17.15
N LEU A 556 -4.20 19.59 -17.08
CA LEU A 556 -4.32 18.43 -16.19
C LEU A 556 -4.12 18.90 -14.74
N ASP A 557 -4.67 18.16 -13.79
CA ASP A 557 -4.53 18.41 -12.37
C ASP A 557 -3.04 18.20 -11.97
N PRO A 558 -2.34 19.25 -11.51
CA PRO A 558 -0.92 19.14 -11.16
C PRO A 558 -0.68 18.23 -9.94
N ASP A 559 -1.71 18.04 -9.10
CA ASP A 559 -1.62 17.28 -7.85
C ASP A 559 -2.06 15.82 -8.02
N ARG A 560 -2.16 15.33 -9.27
CA ARG A 560 -2.59 13.97 -9.63
C ARG A 560 -1.69 13.27 -10.66
N VAL A 561 -1.87 11.97 -10.79
CA VAL A 561 -1.41 11.17 -11.94
C VAL A 561 -2.57 10.97 -12.92
N SER A 562 -2.47 11.61 -14.08
CA SER A 562 -3.38 11.34 -15.19
C SER A 562 -2.97 10.04 -15.90
N LEU A 563 -3.94 9.22 -16.30
CA LEU A 563 -3.68 8.05 -17.13
C LEU A 563 -3.85 8.41 -18.61
N GLY A 564 -2.82 8.19 -19.41
CA GLY A 564 -2.83 8.50 -20.83
C GLY A 564 -2.65 7.27 -21.72
N VAL A 565 -3.30 7.26 -22.88
CA VAL A 565 -3.11 6.24 -23.92
C VAL A 565 -2.80 6.85 -25.27
N MET A 566 -1.92 6.21 -26.04
CA MET A 566 -1.67 6.56 -27.43
C MET A 566 -2.21 5.48 -28.37
N LEU A 567 -2.99 5.94 -29.35
CA LEU A 567 -3.55 5.17 -30.45
C LEU A 567 -3.04 5.58 -31.87
N PRO A 568 -2.11 6.54 -32.08
CA PRO A 568 -1.73 6.94 -33.43
C PRO A 568 -0.80 5.90 -34.08
N GLY A 569 -1.11 5.54 -35.33
CA GLY A 569 -0.34 4.57 -36.10
C GLY A 569 -1.21 3.77 -37.06
N LYS A 570 -0.63 3.35 -38.20
CA LYS A 570 -1.37 2.61 -39.25
C LYS A 570 -1.67 1.14 -38.92
N GLY A 571 -1.24 0.63 -37.76
CA GLY A 571 -1.46 -0.76 -37.31
C GLY A 571 -1.07 -1.84 -38.33
N THR A 572 -0.09 -1.58 -39.20
CA THR A 572 0.13 -2.35 -40.45
C THR A 572 0.39 -3.85 -40.21
N ARG A 573 1.10 -4.17 -39.12
CA ARG A 573 1.44 -5.55 -38.67
C ARG A 573 0.23 -6.38 -38.19
N LEU A 574 -0.96 -5.77 -38.08
CA LEU A 574 -2.24 -6.43 -37.78
C LEU A 574 -3.23 -6.31 -38.97
N SER A 575 -2.76 -5.98 -40.18
CA SER A 575 -3.61 -6.06 -41.39
C SER A 575 -3.92 -7.53 -41.70
N PRO A 576 -5.16 -7.90 -42.09
CA PRO A 576 -6.27 -7.03 -42.49
C PRO A 576 -7.17 -6.51 -41.36
N ILE A 577 -7.00 -6.99 -40.11
CA ILE A 577 -7.86 -6.64 -38.96
C ILE A 577 -7.87 -5.12 -38.70
N THR A 578 -6.73 -4.45 -38.84
CA THR A 578 -6.65 -3.00 -38.69
C THR A 578 -7.55 -2.23 -39.67
N GLN A 579 -7.72 -2.71 -40.91
CA GLN A 579 -8.59 -2.08 -41.91
C GLN A 579 -10.07 -2.33 -41.59
N ARG A 580 -10.42 -3.48 -40.99
CA ARG A 580 -11.76 -3.72 -40.41
C ARG A 580 -12.08 -2.74 -39.28
N LEU A 581 -11.08 -2.39 -38.48
CA LEU A 581 -11.15 -1.48 -37.34
C LEU A 581 -10.88 0.00 -37.70
N HIS A 582 -11.22 0.43 -38.92
CA HIS A 582 -11.12 1.83 -39.39
C HIS A 582 -9.70 2.45 -39.29
N GLY A 583 -8.67 1.60 -39.24
CA GLY A 583 -7.26 1.99 -39.06
C GLY A 583 -6.75 1.94 -37.62
N ILE A 584 -7.62 1.65 -36.63
CA ILE A 584 -7.33 1.77 -35.19
C ILE A 584 -7.13 0.36 -34.59
N LYS A 585 -5.95 -0.23 -34.85
CA LYS A 585 -5.55 -1.55 -34.34
C LYS A 585 -5.95 -1.84 -32.87
N PRO A 586 -5.75 -0.92 -31.91
CA PRO A 586 -6.17 -1.11 -30.52
C PRO A 586 -7.67 -1.39 -30.26
N LEU A 587 -8.56 -1.20 -31.24
CA LEU A 587 -9.98 -1.56 -31.11
C LEU A 587 -10.27 -3.07 -31.25
N PHE A 588 -9.24 -3.90 -31.45
CA PHE A 588 -9.40 -5.36 -31.47
C PHE A 588 -9.80 -5.86 -30.06
N PRO A 589 -10.86 -6.68 -29.94
CA PRO A 589 -11.26 -7.29 -28.67
C PRO A 589 -10.17 -8.14 -28.04
N VAL A 590 -10.05 -8.05 -26.72
CA VAL A 590 -9.12 -8.84 -25.90
C VAL A 590 -9.91 -9.66 -24.86
N PRO A 591 -9.34 -10.76 -24.31
CA PRO A 591 -9.97 -11.57 -23.27
C PRO A 591 -9.91 -10.88 -21.90
N VAL A 592 -10.41 -9.65 -21.82
CA VAL A 592 -10.48 -8.83 -20.61
C VAL A 592 -11.92 -8.40 -20.44
N ARG A 593 -12.54 -8.73 -19.30
CA ARG A 593 -13.97 -8.51 -19.08
C ARG A 593 -14.23 -7.85 -17.73
N VAL A 594 -15.01 -6.78 -17.75
CA VAL A 594 -15.35 -5.95 -16.58
C VAL A 594 -16.85 -5.96 -16.32
N GLN A 595 -17.26 -5.52 -15.14
CA GLN A 595 -18.68 -5.30 -14.81
C GLN A 595 -19.02 -3.85 -15.11
N GLY A 596 -19.92 -3.62 -16.06
CA GLY A 596 -20.47 -2.30 -16.37
C GLY A 596 -21.89 -2.11 -15.79
N PRO A 597 -22.43 -0.88 -15.84
CA PRO A 597 -23.74 -0.57 -15.27
C PRO A 597 -24.93 -1.36 -15.83
N LEU A 598 -24.78 -1.91 -17.05
CA LEU A 598 -25.80 -2.71 -17.75
C LEU A 598 -25.45 -4.22 -17.82
N GLY A 599 -24.37 -4.65 -17.16
CA GLY A 599 -23.88 -6.04 -17.16
C GLY A 599 -22.40 -6.17 -17.57
N PRO A 600 -21.91 -7.41 -17.77
CA PRO A 600 -20.52 -7.66 -18.16
C PRO A 600 -20.19 -7.09 -19.55
N VAL A 601 -19.02 -6.46 -19.68
CA VAL A 601 -18.56 -5.86 -20.95
C VAL A 601 -17.17 -6.37 -21.30
N TRP A 602 -17.00 -6.78 -22.55
CA TRP A 602 -15.69 -7.09 -23.14
C TRP A 602 -14.93 -5.82 -23.49
N LEU A 603 -13.65 -5.80 -23.20
CA LEU A 603 -12.78 -4.70 -23.54
C LEU A 603 -12.04 -4.95 -24.86
N ASP A 604 -11.79 -3.86 -25.57
CA ASP A 604 -10.80 -3.81 -26.65
C ASP A 604 -9.40 -3.55 -26.10
N GLY A 605 -8.37 -3.64 -26.94
CA GLY A 605 -6.99 -3.33 -26.54
C GLY A 605 -6.86 -2.00 -25.81
N VAL A 606 -7.52 -0.93 -26.30
CA VAL A 606 -7.48 0.43 -25.69
C VAL A 606 -7.95 0.36 -24.25
N THR A 607 -9.17 -0.12 -24.08
CA THR A 607 -9.90 -0.07 -22.82
C THR A 607 -9.34 -1.10 -21.84
N GLY A 608 -8.87 -2.25 -22.32
CA GLY A 608 -8.11 -3.23 -21.55
C GLY A 608 -6.76 -2.71 -21.07
N SER A 609 -6.02 -1.98 -21.91
CA SER A 609 -4.74 -1.35 -21.55
C SER A 609 -4.96 -0.25 -20.50
N LEU A 610 -5.96 0.61 -20.70
CA LEU A 610 -6.35 1.64 -19.72
C LEU A 610 -6.83 1.05 -18.40
N TRP A 611 -7.69 0.02 -18.44
CA TRP A 611 -8.21 -0.63 -17.23
C TRP A 611 -7.09 -1.29 -16.43
N THR A 612 -6.23 -2.08 -17.08
CA THR A 612 -5.11 -2.75 -16.40
C THR A 612 -4.08 -1.78 -15.84
N TRP A 613 -3.94 -0.57 -16.38
CA TRP A 613 -3.11 0.51 -15.83
C TRP A 613 -3.75 1.34 -14.72
N THR A 614 -5.02 1.12 -14.37
CA THR A 614 -5.68 1.84 -13.26
C THR A 614 -4.93 1.65 -11.94
N LEU A 615 -4.45 0.42 -11.67
CA LEU A 615 -3.60 0.13 -10.51
C LEU A 615 -2.24 0.82 -10.59
N VAL A 616 -1.61 0.86 -11.77
CA VAL A 616 -0.31 1.52 -11.97
C VAL A 616 -0.43 3.02 -11.72
N ALA A 617 -1.43 3.69 -12.30
CA ALA A 617 -1.65 5.12 -12.09
C ALA A 617 -1.95 5.46 -10.62
N TRP A 618 -2.81 4.68 -9.96
CA TRP A 618 -3.10 4.82 -8.53
C TRP A 618 -1.86 4.62 -7.67
N ALA A 619 -1.05 3.61 -7.97
CA ALA A 619 0.13 3.29 -7.18
C ALA A 619 1.23 4.34 -7.38
N LEU A 620 1.41 4.89 -8.58
CA LEU A 620 2.28 6.06 -8.79
C LEU A 620 1.83 7.28 -7.95
N GLU A 621 0.54 7.63 -7.98
CA GLU A 621 0.02 8.77 -7.23
C GLU A 621 0.17 8.60 -5.71
N SER A 622 -0.07 7.37 -5.22
CA SER A 622 0.00 7.01 -3.80
C SER A 622 1.42 7.05 -3.23
N HIS A 623 2.45 6.94 -4.08
CA HIS A 623 3.86 7.02 -3.70
C HIS A 623 4.50 8.37 -4.11
N GLY A 624 3.69 9.43 -4.25
CA GLY A 624 4.18 10.80 -4.42
C GLY A 624 4.36 11.29 -5.85
N PHE A 625 4.31 10.42 -6.87
CA PHE A 625 4.51 10.84 -8.27
C PHE A 625 3.39 11.75 -8.76
N ARG A 626 3.70 12.75 -9.60
CA ARG A 626 2.74 13.72 -10.17
C ARG A 626 3.02 13.96 -11.65
N GLY A 627 2.09 13.61 -12.53
CA GLY A 627 2.36 13.59 -13.96
C GLY A 627 1.37 12.78 -14.80
N VAL A 628 1.88 12.15 -15.86
CA VAL A 628 1.12 11.30 -16.78
C VAL A 628 1.74 9.90 -16.85
N ALA A 629 0.97 8.88 -16.50
CA ALA A 629 1.29 7.48 -16.80
C ALA A 629 0.90 7.21 -18.26
N TRP A 630 1.86 6.88 -19.13
CA TRP A 630 1.67 6.94 -20.59
C TRP A 630 1.72 5.57 -21.25
N LYS A 631 0.59 5.12 -21.81
CA LYS A 631 0.38 3.72 -22.20
C LYS A 631 0.18 3.52 -23.72
N TRP A 632 0.77 2.46 -24.26
CA TRP A 632 0.43 1.91 -25.58
C TRP A 632 -0.95 1.24 -25.57
N GLY A 633 -1.84 1.55 -26.52
CA GLY A 633 -3.20 1.03 -26.52
C GLY A 633 -3.36 -0.46 -26.90
N ASP A 634 -2.31 -1.16 -27.30
CA ASP A 634 -2.36 -2.51 -27.88
C ASP A 634 -1.76 -3.61 -26.99
N GLU A 635 -1.60 -3.36 -25.69
CA GLU A 635 -0.99 -4.31 -24.76
C GLU A 635 -1.57 -4.21 -23.33
N PRO A 636 -2.74 -4.79 -23.02
CA PRO A 636 -3.13 -5.02 -21.63
C PRO A 636 -2.07 -5.87 -20.91
N GLN A 637 -1.61 -5.45 -19.73
CA GLN A 637 -0.63 -6.19 -18.92
C GLN A 637 -1.04 -6.10 -17.46
N VAL A 638 -0.89 -7.19 -16.70
CA VAL A 638 -1.09 -7.17 -15.25
C VAL A 638 0.23 -7.53 -14.60
N ALA A 639 0.76 -6.60 -13.81
CA ALA A 639 2.02 -6.75 -13.11
C ALA A 639 2.01 -8.00 -12.21
N ALA A 640 3.12 -8.72 -12.22
CA ALA A 640 3.45 -9.82 -11.33
C ALA A 640 3.97 -9.36 -9.95
N ARG A 641 4.42 -8.11 -9.87
CA ARG A 641 4.78 -7.40 -8.64
C ARG A 641 4.19 -6.00 -8.76
N LEU A 642 3.11 -5.67 -8.03
CA LEU A 642 2.67 -4.27 -7.80
C LEU A 642 1.39 -4.09 -6.95
N ALA A 643 1.52 -4.42 -5.68
CA ALA A 643 0.80 -3.77 -4.59
C ALA A 643 1.78 -3.43 -3.46
N THR A 644 2.77 -4.31 -3.25
CA THR A 644 3.83 -4.27 -2.24
C THR A 644 5.23 -4.06 -2.86
N ALA A 645 5.34 -3.25 -3.92
CA ALA A 645 6.57 -3.15 -4.74
C ALA A 645 7.14 -1.73 -4.88
N PHE A 646 6.43 -0.74 -4.34
CA PHE A 646 6.94 0.63 -4.19
C PHE A 646 7.42 0.79 -2.75
N ASP A 647 8.67 0.38 -2.51
CA ASP A 647 9.38 0.59 -1.23
C ASP A 647 10.23 1.90 -1.28
N TYR A 648 9.84 2.86 -2.13
CA TYR A 648 10.59 4.10 -2.40
C TYR A 648 9.66 5.25 -2.81
N ASP A 649 10.02 6.47 -2.39
CA ASP A 649 9.30 7.72 -2.73
C ASP A 649 9.58 8.19 -4.17
N LEU A 650 8.51 8.63 -4.85
CA LEU A 650 8.49 9.11 -6.23
C LEU A 650 8.24 10.63 -6.35
N SER A 651 8.11 11.36 -5.24
CA SER A 651 7.89 12.82 -5.21
C SER A 651 8.90 13.61 -6.07
N ASP A 652 10.18 13.25 -5.95
CA ASP A 652 11.31 13.84 -6.70
C ASP A 652 11.75 13.04 -7.93
N VAL A 653 10.86 12.20 -8.49
CA VAL A 653 11.12 11.45 -9.73
C VAL A 653 10.58 12.20 -10.95
N ASP A 654 11.41 12.37 -11.98
CA ASP A 654 11.07 13.15 -13.17
C ASP A 654 10.49 12.27 -14.30
N ALA A 655 10.97 11.03 -14.42
CA ALA A 655 10.41 10.04 -15.34
C ALA A 655 10.52 8.63 -14.78
N ILE A 656 9.67 7.72 -15.26
CA ILE A 656 9.63 6.33 -14.82
C ILE A 656 9.66 5.41 -16.05
N ARG A 657 10.43 4.33 -15.93
CA ARG A 657 10.41 3.20 -16.88
C ARG A 657 9.91 1.96 -16.15
N PHE A 658 9.03 1.21 -16.80
CA PHE A 658 8.59 -0.08 -16.29
C PHE A 658 9.50 -1.17 -16.87
N GLY A 659 9.96 -2.09 -16.02
CA GLY A 659 10.82 -3.20 -16.39
C GLY A 659 10.35 -4.51 -15.77
N ALA A 660 10.70 -5.64 -16.37
CA ALA A 660 10.54 -6.96 -15.80
C ALA A 660 11.92 -7.51 -15.43
N GLY A 661 12.17 -7.78 -14.14
CA GLY A 661 13.49 -8.21 -13.66
C GLY A 661 13.97 -9.48 -14.36
N ALA A 662 15.18 -9.46 -14.91
CA ALA A 662 15.71 -10.52 -15.77
C ALA A 662 17.21 -10.78 -15.55
N SER A 663 17.57 -12.06 -15.46
CA SER A 663 18.97 -12.51 -15.40
C SER A 663 19.45 -12.91 -16.79
N LEU A 664 20.50 -12.27 -17.30
CA LEU A 664 21.07 -12.56 -18.61
C LEU A 664 21.90 -13.85 -18.58
N GLY A 665 21.27 -14.96 -18.97
CA GLY A 665 21.93 -16.26 -19.11
C GLY A 665 22.76 -16.40 -20.39
N THR A 666 22.79 -17.62 -20.91
CA THR A 666 23.41 -17.99 -22.19
C THR A 666 22.47 -18.84 -23.04
N SER A 667 21.16 -18.77 -22.78
CA SER A 667 20.16 -19.54 -23.51
C SER A 667 19.79 -18.91 -24.85
N GLU A 668 19.13 -19.69 -25.71
CA GLU A 668 18.55 -19.17 -26.95
C GLU A 668 17.45 -18.13 -26.67
N HIS A 669 16.71 -18.30 -25.57
CA HIS A 669 15.71 -17.33 -25.10
C HIS A 669 16.34 -15.99 -24.67
N ASP A 670 17.44 -16.02 -23.92
CA ASP A 670 18.20 -14.80 -23.57
C ASP A 670 18.70 -14.09 -24.85
N SER A 671 19.14 -14.88 -25.83
CA SER A 671 19.61 -14.39 -27.13
C SER A 671 18.49 -13.78 -27.97
N GLU A 672 17.27 -14.29 -27.88
CA GLU A 672 16.08 -13.72 -28.52
C GLU A 672 15.65 -12.43 -27.83
N LEU A 673 15.58 -12.41 -26.49
CA LEU A 673 15.25 -11.22 -25.70
C LEU A 673 16.25 -10.09 -25.94
N ALA A 674 17.55 -10.37 -25.96
CA ALA A 674 18.60 -9.39 -26.25
C ALA A 674 18.41 -8.73 -27.65
N ARG A 675 18.04 -9.52 -28.66
CA ARG A 675 17.84 -9.05 -30.05
C ARG A 675 16.48 -8.39 -30.30
N SER A 676 15.47 -8.65 -29.46
CA SER A 676 14.08 -8.22 -29.70
C SER A 676 13.55 -7.16 -28.73
N LYS A 677 14.16 -7.00 -27.55
CA LYS A 677 13.73 -6.08 -26.50
C LYS A 677 14.83 -5.07 -26.14
N GLU A 678 14.40 -3.98 -25.52
CA GLU A 678 15.30 -3.01 -24.89
C GLU A 678 15.56 -3.41 -23.44
N TRP A 679 16.70 -2.99 -22.91
CA TRP A 679 17.16 -3.37 -21.58
C TRP A 679 17.39 -2.14 -20.72
N LEU A 680 17.00 -2.25 -19.45
CA LEU A 680 17.20 -1.22 -18.42
C LEU A 680 18.19 -1.78 -17.41
N LEU A 681 19.27 -1.05 -17.15
CA LEU A 681 20.14 -1.28 -16.00
C LEU A 681 19.82 -0.22 -14.95
N ALA A 682 19.42 -0.62 -13.75
CA ALA A 682 19.11 0.30 -12.65
C ALA A 682 19.93 -0.01 -11.40
N ASP A 683 20.17 1.00 -10.57
CA ASP A 683 20.83 0.80 -9.28
C ASP A 683 20.00 -0.11 -8.37
N ALA A 684 20.66 -1.05 -7.68
CA ALA A 684 19.97 -2.02 -6.84
C ALA A 684 19.34 -1.41 -5.57
N GLY A 685 19.85 -0.27 -5.10
CA GLY A 685 19.32 0.48 -3.97
C GLY A 685 18.29 1.53 -4.42
N SER A 686 18.76 2.59 -5.09
CA SER A 686 17.92 3.78 -5.38
C SER A 686 16.89 3.56 -6.50
N ARG A 687 17.01 2.47 -7.26
CA ARG A 687 16.23 2.14 -8.47
C ARG A 687 16.37 3.14 -9.60
N ASP A 688 17.34 4.06 -9.53
CA ASP A 688 17.61 4.99 -10.61
C ASP A 688 18.18 4.25 -11.84
N LEU A 689 17.67 4.60 -13.02
CA LEU A 689 18.14 4.09 -14.30
C LEU A 689 19.57 4.57 -14.54
N ILE A 690 20.51 3.62 -14.58
CA ILE A 690 21.92 3.86 -14.92
C ILE A 690 22.03 4.03 -16.43
N VAL A 691 21.46 3.11 -17.21
CA VAL A 691 21.43 3.18 -18.67
C VAL A 691 20.23 2.41 -19.23
N GLN A 692 19.67 2.92 -20.34
CA GLN A 692 18.84 2.12 -21.23
C GLN A 692 19.67 1.71 -22.46
N LEU A 693 19.65 0.43 -22.80
CA LEU A 693 20.40 -0.12 -23.95
C LEU A 693 19.41 -0.71 -24.97
N ARG A 694 19.46 -0.26 -26.23
CA ARG A 694 18.62 -0.88 -27.28
C ARG A 694 19.08 -2.31 -27.62
N ARG A 695 18.12 -3.08 -28.16
CA ARG A 695 18.25 -4.40 -28.77
C ARG A 695 19.57 -4.61 -29.55
N ARG A 696 20.31 -5.67 -29.21
CA ARG A 696 21.62 -6.03 -29.78
C ARG A 696 21.95 -7.51 -29.52
N PRO A 697 22.99 -8.10 -30.15
CA PRO A 697 23.46 -9.45 -29.81
C PRO A 697 23.76 -9.61 -28.31
N LEU A 698 23.48 -10.80 -27.75
CA LEU A 698 23.60 -11.07 -26.32
C LEU A 698 24.98 -10.77 -25.73
N GLU A 699 26.05 -11.08 -26.46
CA GLU A 699 27.44 -10.81 -26.04
C GLU A 699 27.67 -9.29 -25.90
N GLN A 700 27.32 -8.51 -26.93
CA GLN A 700 27.42 -7.04 -26.91
C GLN A 700 26.53 -6.38 -25.85
N LEU A 701 25.38 -6.99 -25.53
CA LEU A 701 24.51 -6.52 -24.46
C LEU A 701 25.17 -6.72 -23.09
N ARG A 702 25.78 -7.89 -22.86
CA ARG A 702 26.49 -8.20 -21.62
C ARG A 702 27.71 -7.30 -21.44
N GLU A 703 28.54 -7.13 -22.48
CA GLU A 703 29.68 -6.20 -22.47
C GLU A 703 29.26 -4.79 -22.07
N ARG A 704 28.20 -4.24 -22.69
CA ARG A 704 27.70 -2.89 -22.36
C ARG A 704 27.08 -2.78 -20.97
N ILE A 705 26.46 -3.84 -20.45
CA ILE A 705 25.96 -3.88 -19.06
C ILE A 705 27.12 -3.94 -18.07
N ASP A 706 28.12 -4.78 -18.31
CA ASP A 706 29.31 -4.91 -17.46
C ASP A 706 30.10 -3.58 -17.41
N GLU A 707 30.23 -2.87 -18.55
CA GLU A 707 30.82 -1.53 -18.64
C GLU A 707 30.10 -0.50 -17.75
N HIS A 708 28.77 -0.44 -17.81
CA HIS A 708 27.97 0.53 -17.04
C HIS A 708 27.82 0.16 -15.56
N GLN A 709 27.80 -1.14 -15.27
CA GLN A 709 27.72 -1.64 -13.91
C GLN A 709 29.03 -1.36 -13.17
N GLY A 710 30.18 -1.67 -13.77
CA GLY A 710 31.50 -1.44 -13.18
C GLY A 710 31.61 -2.05 -11.77
N ALA A 711 31.75 -1.20 -10.75
CA ALA A 711 31.78 -1.61 -9.33
C ALA A 711 30.43 -1.47 -8.60
N ARG A 712 29.38 -0.97 -9.27
CA ARG A 712 28.04 -0.77 -8.69
C ARG A 712 27.26 -2.09 -8.66
N ARG A 713 26.30 -2.22 -7.74
CA ARG A 713 25.31 -3.30 -7.79
C ARG A 713 24.15 -2.84 -8.66
N GLY A 714 24.14 -3.28 -9.92
CA GLY A 714 23.04 -3.03 -10.86
C GLY A 714 22.09 -4.23 -10.93
N ASN A 715 20.80 -3.95 -11.16
CA ASN A 715 19.79 -4.93 -11.53
C ASN A 715 19.39 -4.71 -13.00
N SER A 716 19.27 -5.81 -13.75
CA SER A 716 18.87 -5.77 -15.17
C SER A 716 17.38 -6.09 -15.33
N PHE A 717 16.73 -5.36 -16.24
CA PHE A 717 15.30 -5.53 -16.55
C PHE A 717 15.08 -5.51 -18.06
N VAL A 718 14.17 -6.37 -18.53
CA VAL A 718 13.59 -6.24 -19.88
C VAL A 718 12.57 -5.09 -19.84
N HIS A 719 12.70 -4.12 -20.74
CA HIS A 719 11.78 -2.99 -20.85
C HIS A 719 10.38 -3.46 -21.34
N VAL A 720 9.31 -2.96 -20.71
CA VAL A 720 7.91 -3.37 -21.00
C VAL A 720 7.07 -2.33 -21.78
N GLY A 721 7.73 -1.39 -22.46
CA GLY A 721 7.17 -0.52 -23.50
C GLY A 721 6.72 0.87 -23.03
N SER A 722 6.17 0.99 -21.83
CA SER A 722 5.47 2.21 -21.38
C SER A 722 6.32 3.05 -20.42
N PRO A 723 6.30 4.40 -20.51
CA PRO A 723 6.87 5.29 -19.49
C PRO A 723 5.80 5.97 -18.61
N ALA A 724 6.23 6.65 -17.55
CA ALA A 724 5.50 7.78 -16.98
C ALA A 724 6.39 9.02 -16.94
N PHE A 725 5.82 10.22 -17.07
CA PHE A 725 6.55 11.48 -17.09
C PHE A 725 5.93 12.44 -16.08
N SER A 726 6.76 13.12 -15.28
CA SER A 726 6.27 14.12 -14.34
C SER A 726 5.74 15.35 -15.09
N HIS A 727 4.85 16.13 -14.45
CA HIS A 727 4.39 17.41 -15.01
C HIS A 727 5.56 18.38 -15.26
N LEU A 728 6.61 18.31 -14.42
CA LEU A 728 7.86 19.04 -14.60
C LEU A 728 8.59 18.62 -15.88
N PHE A 729 8.79 17.31 -16.08
CA PHE A 729 9.45 16.77 -17.26
C PHE A 729 8.71 17.18 -18.54
N LEU A 730 7.39 17.01 -18.55
CA LEU A 730 6.55 17.33 -19.72
C LEU A 730 6.60 18.81 -20.09
N ARG A 731 6.65 19.71 -19.10
CA ARG A 731 6.80 21.16 -19.33
C ARG A 731 8.15 21.53 -19.93
N HIS A 732 9.24 20.89 -19.51
CA HIS A 732 10.56 21.10 -20.13
C HIS A 732 10.64 20.44 -21.51
N ALA A 733 10.04 19.26 -21.71
CA ALA A 733 9.95 18.62 -23.01
C ALA A 733 9.15 19.47 -24.02
N GLU A 734 8.06 20.12 -23.59
CA GLU A 734 7.32 21.08 -24.43
C GLU A 734 8.17 22.31 -24.81
N ARG A 735 9.01 22.83 -23.90
CA ARG A 735 9.92 23.94 -24.24
C ARG A 735 10.95 23.56 -25.29
N VAL A 736 11.43 22.32 -25.22
CA VAL A 736 12.59 21.81 -25.98
C VAL A 736 12.22 21.11 -27.29
N PHE A 737 11.00 20.57 -27.41
CA PHE A 737 10.52 19.85 -28.60
C PHE A 737 9.20 20.40 -29.16
N GLY A 738 8.58 21.39 -28.51
CA GLY A 738 7.26 21.91 -28.89
C GLY A 738 7.22 22.75 -30.18
N ASP A 739 8.38 23.06 -30.75
CA ASP A 739 8.62 23.68 -32.07
C ASP A 739 8.89 22.65 -33.19
N CYS A 740 9.17 21.39 -32.86
CA CYS A 740 9.46 20.36 -33.86
C CYS A 740 8.23 20.08 -34.73
N GLU A 741 8.37 20.20 -36.05
CA GLU A 741 7.31 19.90 -37.04
C GLU A 741 7.32 18.42 -37.49
N GLY A 742 6.17 17.94 -38.00
CA GLY A 742 6.05 16.59 -38.57
C GLY A 742 6.05 15.45 -37.55
N TRP A 743 6.46 14.25 -38.01
CA TRP A 743 6.50 13.02 -37.21
C TRP A 743 7.93 12.70 -36.74
N LEU A 744 8.12 12.63 -35.42
CA LEU A 744 9.34 12.20 -34.76
C LEU A 744 9.11 10.88 -34.03
N ASP A 745 9.99 9.90 -34.24
CA ASP A 745 9.93 8.60 -33.56
C ASP A 745 11.04 8.52 -32.52
N VAL A 746 10.67 8.73 -31.25
CA VAL A 746 11.61 8.83 -30.13
C VAL A 746 11.57 7.59 -29.23
N ASP A 747 10.82 6.55 -29.61
CA ASP A 747 10.67 5.35 -28.81
C ASP A 747 12.01 4.63 -28.68
N GLY A 748 12.35 4.25 -27.45
CA GLY A 748 13.72 3.92 -27.05
C GLY A 748 14.69 5.11 -27.01
N TYR A 749 14.79 5.86 -28.12
CA TYR A 749 15.80 6.89 -28.37
C TYR A 749 15.86 8.00 -27.34
N LEU A 750 14.70 8.45 -26.84
CA LEU A 750 14.64 9.50 -25.82
C LEU A 750 15.39 9.08 -24.55
N PHE A 751 15.15 7.86 -24.07
CA PHE A 751 15.74 7.40 -22.82
C PHE A 751 17.21 7.01 -22.98
N GLU A 752 17.61 6.46 -24.13
CA GLU A 752 19.04 6.32 -24.48
C GLU A 752 19.76 7.67 -24.48
N ALA A 753 19.21 8.71 -25.11
CA ALA A 753 19.81 10.04 -25.13
C ALA A 753 19.82 10.73 -23.74
N LEU A 754 18.89 10.39 -22.85
CA LEU A 754 18.87 10.89 -21.48
C LEU A 754 19.93 10.22 -20.59
N THR A 755 20.31 8.96 -20.86
CA THR A 755 21.30 8.21 -20.08
C THR A 755 22.72 8.24 -20.66
N HIS A 756 22.89 8.19 -21.98
CA HIS A 756 24.20 8.17 -22.64
C HIS A 756 24.92 9.52 -22.57
N ASP A 757 26.26 9.45 -22.68
CA ASP A 757 27.09 10.60 -23.01
C ASP A 757 27.20 10.84 -24.54
N GLU A 758 27.94 11.88 -24.94
CA GLU A 758 28.07 12.27 -26.35
C GLU A 758 28.86 11.25 -27.20
N ALA A 759 29.85 10.57 -26.62
CA ALA A 759 30.65 9.55 -27.30
C ALA A 759 29.86 8.25 -27.47
N GLU A 760 29.11 7.84 -26.45
CA GLU A 760 28.21 6.70 -26.51
C GLU A 760 27.06 6.91 -27.50
N TRP A 761 26.47 8.11 -27.51
CA TRP A 761 25.45 8.47 -28.48
C TRP A 761 25.97 8.44 -29.92
N ALA A 762 27.20 8.90 -30.15
CA ALA A 762 27.86 8.80 -31.46
C ALA A 762 28.10 7.35 -31.89
N ALA A 763 28.53 6.46 -30.98
CA ALA A 763 28.71 5.05 -31.27
C ALA A 763 27.38 4.33 -31.61
N GLU A 764 26.30 4.65 -30.89
CA GLU A 764 24.96 4.13 -31.23
C GLU A 764 24.47 4.66 -32.58
N LEU A 765 24.78 5.92 -32.94
CA LEU A 765 24.44 6.51 -34.25
C LEU A 765 25.14 5.82 -35.42
N GLU A 766 26.38 5.35 -35.24
CA GLU A 766 27.08 4.54 -36.24
C GLU A 766 26.44 3.15 -36.40
N ARG A 767 26.07 2.51 -35.28
CA ARG A 767 25.48 1.17 -35.23
C ARG A 767 24.06 1.13 -35.80
N ASP A 768 23.21 2.06 -35.40
CA ASP A 768 21.75 1.97 -35.57
C ASP A 768 21.26 2.78 -36.79
N ALA A 769 20.54 2.10 -37.70
CA ALA A 769 20.01 2.73 -38.91
C ALA A 769 18.71 3.51 -38.64
N GLU A 770 17.92 3.09 -37.64
CA GLU A 770 16.71 3.80 -37.22
C GLU A 770 17.09 5.09 -36.47
N LEU A 771 18.19 5.08 -35.70
CA LEU A 771 18.77 6.28 -35.09
C LEU A 771 19.19 7.32 -36.13
N ARG A 772 19.88 6.88 -37.19
CA ARG A 772 20.24 7.78 -38.31
C ARG A 772 19.02 8.36 -39.00
N ALA A 773 17.91 7.61 -39.09
CA ALA A 773 16.65 8.12 -39.62
C ALA A 773 15.97 9.16 -38.69
N LEU A 774 16.13 9.02 -37.36
CA LEU A 774 15.71 10.03 -36.38
C LEU A 774 16.54 11.31 -36.51
N ILE A 775 17.88 11.21 -36.48
CA ILE A 775 18.79 12.36 -36.61
C ILE A 775 18.63 13.07 -37.96
N ALA A 776 18.36 12.35 -39.05
CA ALA A 776 18.07 12.97 -40.35
C ALA A 776 16.81 13.87 -40.34
N ARG A 777 15.91 13.72 -39.36
CA ARG A 777 14.72 14.57 -39.19
C ARG A 777 14.88 15.64 -38.11
N CYS A 778 15.64 15.35 -37.06
CA CYS A 778 15.97 16.28 -35.97
C CYS A 778 17.49 16.22 -35.73
N PRO A 779 18.29 16.97 -36.52
CA PRO A 779 19.76 16.90 -36.42
C PRO A 779 20.31 17.34 -35.07
N ASP A 780 19.54 18.15 -34.34
CA ASP A 780 19.80 18.70 -33.01
C ASP A 780 19.18 17.86 -31.87
N PHE A 781 18.63 16.68 -32.15
CA PHE A 781 17.90 15.85 -31.17
C PHE A 781 18.67 15.63 -29.86
N TYR A 782 19.94 15.22 -29.92
CA TYR A 782 20.74 14.98 -28.71
C TYR A 782 21.03 16.27 -27.94
N ALA A 783 21.27 17.39 -28.63
CA ALA A 783 21.46 18.70 -28.01
C ALA A 783 20.17 19.17 -27.29
N ARG A 784 19.00 18.91 -27.90
CA ARG A 784 17.68 19.11 -27.29
C ARG A 784 17.51 18.24 -26.03
N VAL A 785 17.79 16.93 -26.10
CA VAL A 785 17.73 16.06 -24.90
C VAL A 785 18.69 16.53 -23.80
N ALA A 786 19.88 17.01 -24.14
CA ALA A 786 20.82 17.60 -23.18
C ALA A 786 20.34 18.94 -22.60
N GLU A 787 19.56 19.73 -23.33
CA GLU A 787 18.87 20.92 -22.81
C GLU A 787 17.72 20.55 -21.86
N LEU A 788 16.90 19.56 -22.20
CA LEU A 788 15.85 19.01 -21.34
C LEU A 788 16.43 18.53 -19.99
N ARG A 789 17.51 17.74 -20.03
CA ARG A 789 18.23 17.25 -18.84
C ARG A 789 18.75 18.40 -17.96
N ARG A 790 19.35 19.44 -18.57
CA ARG A 790 19.83 20.63 -17.85
C ARG A 790 18.70 21.50 -17.29
N GLY A 791 17.60 21.66 -18.02
CA GLY A 791 16.44 22.45 -17.60
C GLY A 791 15.77 21.88 -16.36
N ILE A 792 15.59 20.55 -16.32
CA ILE A 792 15.07 19.85 -15.14
C ILE A 792 16.04 19.96 -13.97
N GLN A 793 17.33 19.68 -14.19
CA GLN A 793 18.36 19.78 -13.13
C GLN A 793 18.45 21.19 -12.52
N ALA A 794 18.35 22.24 -13.33
CA ALA A 794 18.39 23.63 -12.87
C ALA A 794 17.18 24.01 -12.01
N GLU A 795 16.02 23.34 -12.18
CA GLU A 795 14.81 23.60 -11.41
C GLU A 795 14.68 22.71 -10.17
N ARG A 796 15.12 21.43 -10.24
CA ARG A 796 15.16 20.51 -9.10
C ARG A 796 16.31 20.78 -8.12
N GLY A 797 17.44 21.31 -8.60
CA GLY A 797 18.68 21.43 -7.82
C GLY A 797 19.48 20.11 -7.71
N HIS A 798 18.95 19.00 -8.21
CA HIS A 798 19.63 17.70 -8.33
C HIS A 798 19.58 17.19 -9.79
N PRO A 799 20.44 16.24 -10.19
CA PRO A 799 20.37 15.64 -11.54
C PRO A 799 19.00 15.04 -11.86
N LEU A 800 18.67 14.99 -13.14
CA LEU A 800 17.46 14.31 -13.66
C LEU A 800 17.33 12.91 -13.07
N ARG A 801 16.20 12.62 -12.41
CA ARG A 801 15.95 11.32 -11.79
C ARG A 801 14.97 10.49 -12.61
N ILE A 802 15.44 9.37 -13.16
CA ILE A 802 14.62 8.39 -13.88
C ILE A 802 14.61 7.09 -13.06
N VAL A 803 13.45 6.58 -12.65
CA VAL A 803 13.36 5.36 -11.81
C VAL A 803 12.83 4.18 -12.61
N VAL A 804 13.37 2.98 -12.35
CA VAL A 804 12.89 1.71 -12.92
C VAL A 804 12.00 0.99 -11.92
N VAL A 805 10.74 0.80 -12.32
CA VAL A 805 9.72 0.07 -11.56
C VAL A 805 9.63 -1.37 -12.06
N ASP A 806 9.93 -2.33 -11.19
CA ASP A 806 9.84 -3.76 -11.50
C ASP A 806 8.38 -4.24 -11.47
N ILE A 807 7.80 -4.52 -12.63
CA ILE A 807 6.46 -5.10 -12.75
C ILE A 807 6.45 -6.63 -12.60
N GLY A 808 7.63 -7.26 -12.44
CA GLY A 808 7.82 -8.69 -12.24
C GLY A 808 7.94 -9.52 -13.52
N ALA A 809 8.86 -10.48 -13.52
CA ALA A 809 9.23 -11.31 -14.68
C ALA A 809 8.05 -12.06 -15.34
N GLU A 810 7.10 -12.56 -14.55
CA GLU A 810 5.97 -13.38 -15.05
C GLU A 810 4.65 -12.58 -15.12
N SER A 811 4.73 -11.26 -15.33
CA SER A 811 3.56 -10.41 -15.57
C SER A 811 2.72 -10.94 -16.73
N TYR A 812 1.39 -10.81 -16.64
CA TYR A 812 0.54 -11.08 -17.81
C TYR A 812 0.80 -10.01 -18.88
N TRP A 813 0.95 -10.40 -20.15
CA TRP A 813 1.13 -9.49 -21.28
C TRP A 813 0.25 -9.93 -22.47
N GLY A 814 -0.86 -9.22 -22.66
CA GLY A 814 -1.81 -9.40 -23.74
C GLY A 814 -1.43 -8.63 -25.01
N ASP A 815 -0.24 -8.88 -25.55
CA ASP A 815 0.29 -8.20 -26.75
C ASP A 815 -0.58 -8.51 -28.00
N ILE A 816 -1.35 -7.54 -28.50
CA ILE A 816 -2.08 -7.66 -29.80
C ILE A 816 -1.30 -6.98 -30.94
N GLY A 817 0.03 -6.92 -30.80
CA GLY A 817 0.98 -6.19 -31.62
C GLY A 817 1.02 -6.59 -33.09
N GLN A 818 0.80 -7.89 -33.34
CA GLN A 818 0.92 -8.62 -34.60
C GLN A 818 -0.16 -9.72 -34.65
N LEU A 819 -0.53 -10.21 -35.84
CA LEU A 819 -1.59 -11.22 -36.00
C LEU A 819 -1.39 -12.48 -35.14
N SER A 820 -0.17 -13.03 -35.15
CA SER A 820 0.22 -14.22 -34.39
C SER A 820 0.04 -14.03 -32.88
N LYS A 821 0.40 -12.84 -32.36
CA LYS A 821 0.24 -12.50 -30.95
C LYS A 821 -1.23 -12.25 -30.59
N ALA A 822 -1.98 -11.52 -31.41
CA ALA A 822 -3.40 -11.29 -31.20
C ALA A 822 -4.21 -12.60 -31.13
N ARG A 823 -3.83 -13.61 -31.91
CA ARG A 823 -4.33 -14.99 -31.76
C ARG A 823 -3.92 -15.60 -30.41
N ALA A 824 -2.63 -15.56 -30.08
CA ALA A 824 -2.08 -16.17 -28.87
C ALA A 824 -2.73 -15.65 -27.57
N VAL A 825 -3.07 -14.35 -27.50
CA VAL A 825 -3.74 -13.74 -26.35
C VAL A 825 -5.09 -14.44 -26.06
N TRP A 826 -5.88 -14.76 -27.10
CA TRP A 826 -7.13 -15.51 -26.94
C TRP A 826 -6.92 -17.00 -26.69
N SER A 827 -5.96 -17.63 -27.40
CA SER A 827 -5.60 -19.03 -27.17
C SER A 827 -5.07 -19.32 -25.77
N ALA A 828 -4.55 -18.32 -25.05
CA ALA A 828 -4.11 -18.44 -23.65
C ALA A 828 -5.22 -18.94 -22.71
N LEU A 829 -6.49 -18.69 -23.03
CA LEU A 829 -7.63 -19.20 -22.25
C LEU A 829 -7.73 -20.73 -22.22
N ALA A 830 -7.18 -21.43 -23.23
CA ALA A 830 -7.16 -22.90 -23.30
C ALA A 830 -6.04 -23.53 -22.45
N VAL A 831 -5.01 -22.76 -22.10
CA VAL A 831 -3.79 -23.27 -21.46
C VAL A 831 -4.12 -23.88 -20.09
N GLN A 832 -3.53 -25.03 -19.80
CA GLN A 832 -3.64 -25.70 -18.50
C GLN A 832 -2.60 -25.15 -17.54
N GLY A 833 -2.96 -25.08 -16.25
CA GLY A 833 -2.14 -24.45 -15.22
C GLY A 833 -2.26 -22.92 -15.18
N GLU A 834 -1.37 -22.32 -14.39
CA GLU A 834 -1.59 -21.01 -13.76
C GLU A 834 -1.74 -19.84 -14.76
N GLN A 835 -1.01 -19.88 -15.88
CA GLN A 835 -1.12 -18.86 -16.93
C GLN A 835 -2.53 -18.81 -17.54
N GLY A 836 -3.11 -19.99 -17.82
CA GLY A 836 -4.46 -20.09 -18.34
C GLY A 836 -5.52 -19.79 -17.28
N ASP A 837 -5.29 -20.18 -16.02
CA ASP A 837 -6.18 -19.81 -14.91
C ASP A 837 -6.27 -18.29 -14.74
N PHE A 838 -5.13 -17.61 -14.80
CA PHE A 838 -5.10 -16.15 -14.74
C PHE A 838 -5.78 -15.50 -15.96
N ALA A 839 -5.54 -16.02 -17.18
CA ALA A 839 -6.23 -15.53 -18.38
C ALA A 839 -7.77 -15.70 -18.27
N ARG A 840 -8.23 -16.85 -17.76
CA ARG A 840 -9.65 -17.11 -17.46
C ARG A 840 -10.19 -16.13 -16.40
N GLU A 841 -9.42 -15.83 -15.35
CA GLU A 841 -9.83 -14.87 -14.33
C GLU A 841 -9.90 -13.42 -14.86
N LEU A 842 -8.97 -13.02 -15.73
CA LEU A 842 -8.94 -11.71 -16.40
C LEU A 842 -10.14 -11.52 -17.33
N ALA A 843 -10.54 -12.58 -18.03
CA ALA A 843 -11.77 -12.64 -18.83
C ALA A 843 -13.05 -12.79 -17.97
N GLY A 844 -12.93 -12.85 -16.64
CA GLY A 844 -14.05 -12.92 -15.71
C GLY A 844 -14.73 -14.30 -15.65
N PHE A 845 -13.96 -15.37 -15.80
CA PHE A 845 -14.38 -16.79 -15.70
C PHE A 845 -13.63 -17.57 -14.61
N GLY A 846 -13.06 -16.90 -13.61
CA GLY A 846 -12.49 -17.59 -12.44
C GLY A 846 -13.58 -18.41 -11.74
N GLY A 847 -13.41 -19.74 -11.65
CA GLY A 847 -14.45 -20.67 -11.16
C GLY A 847 -15.53 -21.09 -12.18
N LEU A 848 -15.30 -20.77 -13.45
CA LEU A 848 -15.95 -21.19 -14.70
C LEU A 848 -17.15 -22.17 -14.64
N ALA A 849 -18.33 -21.65 -15.00
CA ALA A 849 -19.36 -22.32 -15.81
C ALA A 849 -20.43 -21.27 -16.18
N PRO A 850 -20.79 -21.11 -17.46
CA PRO A 850 -22.19 -21.40 -17.79
C PRO A 850 -22.38 -22.30 -19.00
N ASP A 851 -23.53 -22.97 -19.05
CA ASP A 851 -24.05 -23.56 -20.28
C ASP A 851 -25.63 -23.54 -20.34
N ARG A 852 -26.23 -24.13 -21.40
CA ARG A 852 -27.62 -24.00 -21.89
C ARG A 852 -28.36 -22.66 -21.74
N HIS A 853 -27.63 -21.55 -21.82
CA HIS A 853 -27.63 -20.66 -23.01
C HIS A 853 -27.13 -19.22 -22.71
N GLY A 854 -26.02 -19.13 -21.97
CA GLY A 854 -25.11 -17.99 -21.85
C GLY A 854 -23.64 -18.45 -21.75
N ASN A 855 -23.18 -19.29 -22.69
CA ASN A 855 -22.30 -20.44 -22.40
C ASN A 855 -20.77 -20.21 -22.47
N TYR A 856 -20.02 -20.46 -21.39
CA TYR A 856 -18.55 -20.46 -21.40
C TYR A 856 -18.04 -21.82 -20.97
N LEU A 857 -17.37 -22.56 -21.87
CA LEU A 857 -16.90 -23.94 -21.63
C LEU A 857 -15.47 -24.09 -22.14
N VAL A 858 -14.53 -24.48 -21.28
CA VAL A 858 -13.09 -24.40 -21.59
C VAL A 858 -12.37 -25.68 -21.18
N GLY A 859 -11.51 -26.21 -22.06
CA GLY A 859 -11.06 -27.61 -22.01
C GLY A 859 -12.06 -28.51 -22.74
N ASP A 860 -11.63 -29.68 -23.25
CA ASP A 860 -12.27 -30.45 -24.33
C ASP A 860 -13.82 -30.54 -24.25
N SER A 861 -14.50 -29.62 -24.94
CA SER A 861 -15.91 -29.22 -24.74
C SER A 861 -16.75 -29.52 -25.97
N GLN A 862 -18.05 -29.80 -25.85
CA GLN A 862 -18.95 -29.93 -27.02
C GLN A 862 -20.35 -29.38 -26.72
N VAL A 863 -20.99 -28.71 -27.69
CA VAL A 863 -22.36 -28.17 -27.56
C VAL A 863 -23.09 -28.33 -28.90
N PRO A 864 -24.22 -29.04 -28.93
CA PRO A 864 -25.50 -28.33 -28.87
C PRO A 864 -26.56 -29.06 -28.03
N ASP A 865 -27.60 -28.34 -27.58
CA ASP A 865 -28.94 -28.92 -27.45
C ASP A 865 -29.99 -27.84 -27.77
N ASP A 866 -30.24 -27.72 -29.09
CA ASP A 866 -31.30 -27.02 -29.83
C ASP A 866 -31.94 -25.71 -29.34
N GLY A 867 -31.14 -24.87 -28.68
CA GLY A 867 -31.11 -23.44 -29.03
C GLY A 867 -29.78 -22.92 -29.55
N SER A 868 -28.88 -23.83 -29.94
CA SER A 868 -27.77 -23.64 -30.89
C SER A 868 -27.22 -22.22 -31.14
N VAL A 869 -26.22 -21.69 -30.41
CA VAL A 869 -25.77 -21.82 -29.02
C VAL A 869 -25.52 -20.36 -28.58
N ARG A 870 -25.77 -19.97 -27.32
CA ARG A 870 -26.12 -18.55 -27.00
C ARG A 870 -25.23 -17.97 -25.87
N GLY A 871 -24.74 -16.73 -26.04
CA GLY A 871 -24.12 -15.85 -25.02
C GLY A 871 -22.69 -16.18 -24.51
N CYS A 872 -21.75 -16.50 -25.39
CA CYS A 872 -20.95 -17.72 -25.20
C CYS A 872 -19.48 -17.67 -25.70
N VAL A 873 -18.53 -18.31 -25.00
CA VAL A 873 -17.13 -18.60 -25.44
C VAL A 873 -16.75 -20.05 -25.10
N VAL A 874 -16.61 -20.91 -26.10
CA VAL A 874 -16.30 -22.34 -25.92
C VAL A 874 -14.90 -22.62 -26.49
N ILE A 875 -14.09 -23.38 -25.75
CA ILE A 875 -12.66 -23.60 -25.95
C ILE A 875 -12.30 -25.06 -25.75
N ASP A 876 -11.49 -25.60 -26.67
CA ASP A 876 -11.39 -27.05 -26.97
C ASP A 876 -12.75 -27.68 -27.40
N SER A 877 -13.61 -26.84 -27.98
CA SER A 877 -14.97 -27.10 -28.51
C SER A 877 -15.14 -28.21 -29.54
N VAL A 878 -16.37 -28.76 -29.69
CA VAL A 878 -16.91 -29.41 -30.91
C VAL A 878 -18.42 -29.19 -31.11
N ILE A 879 -18.80 -28.85 -32.35
CA ILE A 879 -20.15 -28.45 -32.77
C ILE A 879 -20.41 -28.99 -34.21
N GLY A 880 -20.91 -30.21 -34.44
CA GLY A 880 -21.42 -31.23 -33.50
C GLY A 880 -21.08 -32.67 -33.92
N ARG A 881 -21.73 -33.26 -34.95
CA ARG A 881 -21.37 -34.62 -35.46
C ARG A 881 -20.08 -34.62 -36.33
N GLY A 882 -18.99 -33.98 -35.86
CA GLY A 882 -17.65 -33.90 -36.49
C GLY A 882 -16.70 -32.96 -35.71
N ARG A 883 -15.38 -33.27 -35.62
CA ARG A 883 -14.43 -32.79 -34.57
C ARG A 883 -13.84 -31.38 -34.75
N ALA A 884 -13.36 -30.81 -33.62
CA ALA A 884 -12.74 -29.49 -33.44
C ALA A 884 -11.72 -29.52 -32.27
N HIS A 885 -10.68 -28.65 -32.28
CA HIS A 885 -9.68 -28.55 -31.19
C HIS A 885 -9.18 -27.09 -30.99
N ALA A 886 -9.05 -26.65 -29.74
CA ALA A 886 -8.54 -25.34 -29.26
C ALA A 886 -9.15 -24.06 -29.87
N ALA A 887 -10.46 -24.06 -30.15
CA ALA A 887 -11.20 -22.91 -30.68
C ALA A 887 -11.50 -21.79 -29.64
N VAL A 888 -11.84 -20.57 -30.07
CA VAL A 888 -12.42 -19.49 -29.23
C VAL A 888 -13.36 -18.66 -30.09
N LEU A 889 -14.69 -18.80 -29.96
CA LEU A 889 -15.65 -18.15 -30.87
C LEU A 889 -16.49 -17.09 -30.13
N LEU A 890 -16.55 -15.83 -30.61
CA LEU A 890 -17.26 -14.72 -29.94
C LEU A 890 -18.15 -13.91 -30.89
N GLY A 891 -19.35 -14.44 -31.21
CA GLY A 891 -20.42 -13.66 -31.88
C GLY A 891 -21.41 -14.45 -32.75
N SER A 892 -21.33 -15.78 -32.77
CA SER A 892 -21.80 -16.64 -33.88
C SER A 892 -23.21 -17.29 -33.77
N ARG A 893 -23.81 -17.63 -34.91
CA ARG A 893 -24.76 -18.78 -35.10
C ARG A 893 -24.27 -19.68 -36.25
N LEU A 894 -24.35 -21.01 -36.12
CA LEU A 894 -23.72 -21.97 -37.05
C LEU A 894 -24.49 -23.30 -37.26
N GLY A 895 -24.24 -23.95 -38.41
CA GLY A 895 -24.24 -25.41 -38.61
C GLY A 895 -23.76 -25.77 -40.03
N VAL A 896 -22.96 -26.80 -40.33
CA VAL A 896 -22.33 -27.87 -39.53
C VAL A 896 -20.80 -27.80 -39.70
N ALA A 897 -20.03 -27.94 -38.63
CA ALA A 897 -18.61 -27.54 -38.59
C ALA A 897 -17.62 -28.67 -38.26
N GLY A 898 -16.33 -28.34 -38.36
CA GLY A 898 -15.23 -29.08 -37.74
C GLY A 898 -13.91 -28.29 -37.81
N LEU A 899 -13.39 -27.87 -36.66
CA LEU A 899 -12.13 -27.12 -36.50
C LEU A 899 -10.99 -28.12 -36.21
N GLU A 900 -9.76 -27.72 -35.88
CA GLU A 900 -8.64 -28.57 -35.43
C GLU A 900 -7.48 -27.63 -34.96
N PRO A 901 -6.42 -28.10 -34.27
CA PRO A 901 -5.79 -27.37 -33.15
C PRO A 901 -5.48 -25.87 -33.32
N GLY A 902 -6.13 -25.05 -32.46
CA GLY A 902 -5.62 -23.75 -31.99
C GLY A 902 -6.39 -22.50 -32.43
N SER A 903 -7.67 -22.62 -32.78
CA SER A 903 -8.46 -21.60 -33.49
C SER A 903 -9.03 -20.44 -32.64
N VAL A 904 -9.37 -19.31 -33.28
CA VAL A 904 -10.11 -18.16 -32.69
C VAL A 904 -10.99 -17.52 -33.79
N ALA A 905 -12.25 -17.13 -33.52
CA ALA A 905 -13.14 -16.43 -34.47
C ALA A 905 -14.12 -15.44 -33.80
N ILE A 906 -14.02 -14.14 -34.09
CA ILE A 906 -14.65 -13.06 -33.29
C ILE A 906 -15.09 -11.90 -34.20
N GLU A 907 -16.32 -11.59 -34.57
CA GLU A 907 -17.62 -12.25 -34.41
C GLU A 907 -17.95 -13.14 -35.63
N CYS A 908 -19.13 -13.79 -35.69
CA CYS A 908 -19.51 -14.57 -36.89
C CYS A 908 -21.04 -14.74 -37.14
N HIS A 909 -21.46 -15.37 -38.24
CA HIS A 909 -22.76 -16.06 -38.45
C HIS A 909 -22.66 -16.88 -39.78
N VAL A 910 -22.91 -18.21 -39.81
CA VAL A 910 -22.43 -19.10 -40.94
C VAL A 910 -23.26 -20.37 -41.24
N ASN A 911 -23.05 -20.97 -42.43
CA ASN A 911 -23.60 -22.29 -42.85
C ASN A 911 -22.59 -23.40 -43.30
N ALA A 912 -21.26 -23.17 -43.23
CA ALA A 912 -20.23 -24.19 -42.92
C ALA A 912 -18.81 -23.60 -42.93
N LEU A 913 -18.05 -23.81 -41.85
CA LEU A 913 -16.71 -23.25 -41.62
C LEU A 913 -15.67 -24.36 -41.40
N ARG A 914 -14.50 -24.26 -42.04
CA ARG A 914 -13.33 -25.12 -41.74
C ARG A 914 -12.02 -24.33 -41.70
N LEU A 915 -11.40 -24.31 -40.53
CA LEU A 915 -10.13 -23.62 -40.25
C LEU A 915 -8.94 -24.57 -40.32
N GLY A 916 -7.81 -24.11 -40.88
CA GLY A 916 -6.54 -24.82 -40.88
C GLY A 916 -5.79 -24.69 -39.55
N ARG A 917 -4.78 -25.54 -39.35
CA ARG A 917 -3.87 -25.50 -38.19
C ARG A 917 -3.37 -24.07 -37.96
N ASP A 918 -3.40 -23.62 -36.71
CA ASP A 918 -2.79 -22.34 -36.31
C ASP A 918 -3.38 -21.07 -36.98
N SER A 919 -4.69 -20.99 -37.26
CA SER A 919 -5.36 -19.87 -37.97
C SER A 919 -6.30 -18.97 -37.09
N LEU A 920 -6.67 -17.78 -37.59
CA LEU A 920 -7.41 -16.70 -36.88
C LEU A 920 -8.53 -16.06 -37.75
N ALA A 921 -9.67 -15.70 -37.17
CA ALA A 921 -10.70 -14.92 -37.87
C ALA A 921 -11.30 -13.78 -37.01
N PHE A 922 -11.60 -12.62 -37.62
CA PHE A 922 -12.26 -11.49 -36.95
C PHE A 922 -13.38 -10.87 -37.81
N GLY A 923 -14.66 -11.05 -37.44
CA GLY A 923 -15.84 -10.41 -38.06
C GLY A 923 -16.54 -11.19 -39.20
N SER A 924 -16.66 -12.52 -39.13
CA SER A 924 -16.86 -13.42 -40.28
C SER A 924 -18.32 -13.84 -40.61
N ILE A 925 -18.83 -13.54 -41.80
CA ILE A 925 -20.21 -13.90 -42.22
C ILE A 925 -20.20 -14.47 -43.67
N ASP A 926 -20.58 -15.75 -43.87
CA ASP A 926 -20.74 -16.42 -45.20
C ASP A 926 -21.43 -17.80 -45.06
N ASP A 927 -22.04 -18.31 -46.13
CA ASP A 927 -22.51 -19.69 -46.26
C ASP A 927 -21.36 -20.71 -46.31
N TYR A 928 -20.18 -20.36 -46.86
CA TYR A 928 -19.03 -21.29 -46.94
C TYR A 928 -17.64 -20.64 -46.83
N LEU A 929 -17.01 -20.74 -45.65
CA LEU A 929 -15.67 -20.19 -45.39
C LEU A 929 -14.61 -21.28 -45.14
N ARG A 930 -13.47 -21.17 -45.83
CA ARG A 930 -12.25 -21.97 -45.61
C ARG A 930 -11.04 -21.08 -45.39
N LEU A 931 -10.29 -21.31 -44.33
CA LEU A 931 -9.04 -20.60 -44.04
C LEU A 931 -7.86 -21.59 -44.04
N PRO A 932 -6.76 -21.33 -44.77
CA PRO A 932 -5.56 -22.15 -44.71
C PRO A 932 -4.93 -22.18 -43.31
N ALA A 933 -3.98 -23.09 -43.11
CA ALA A 933 -3.14 -23.06 -41.92
C ALA A 933 -2.35 -21.74 -41.85
N GLU A 934 -2.10 -21.27 -40.64
CA GLU A 934 -1.24 -20.09 -40.37
C GLU A 934 -1.74 -18.79 -41.02
N HIS A 935 -3.02 -18.69 -41.41
CA HIS A 935 -3.63 -17.50 -42.02
C HIS A 935 -4.61 -16.78 -41.08
N ALA A 936 -4.78 -15.47 -41.29
CA ALA A 936 -5.80 -14.64 -40.67
C ALA A 936 -6.86 -14.18 -41.68
N HIS A 937 -8.11 -14.03 -41.25
CA HIS A 937 -9.25 -13.53 -42.05
C HIS A 937 -10.03 -12.41 -41.34
N THR A 938 -10.59 -11.49 -42.12
CA THR A 938 -11.66 -10.57 -41.68
C THR A 938 -12.58 -10.20 -42.86
N SER A 939 -13.86 -9.90 -42.57
CA SER A 939 -14.82 -9.40 -43.57
C SER A 939 -14.89 -7.87 -43.54
N ILE A 940 -14.41 -7.19 -44.58
CA ILE A 940 -14.35 -5.72 -44.67
C ILE A 940 -15.40 -5.20 -45.65
N VAL A 941 -15.99 -4.03 -45.38
CA VAL A 941 -16.91 -3.38 -46.32
C VAL A 941 -16.26 -3.12 -47.68
N ALA A 942 -16.94 -3.51 -48.76
CA ALA A 942 -16.47 -3.32 -50.13
C ALA A 942 -16.33 -1.83 -50.49
N ASP A 943 -17.40 -1.06 -50.25
CA ASP A 943 -17.47 0.40 -50.36
C ASP A 943 -18.35 0.95 -49.21
N PRO A 944 -17.82 1.78 -48.29
CA PRO A 944 -18.60 2.39 -47.20
C PRO A 944 -19.85 3.17 -47.67
N LYS A 945 -19.82 3.70 -48.90
CA LYS A 945 -20.88 4.54 -49.47
C LYS A 945 -22.01 3.75 -50.13
N ALA A 946 -21.81 2.46 -50.42
CA ALA A 946 -22.76 1.63 -51.15
C ALA A 946 -24.02 1.30 -50.32
N THR A 947 -25.20 1.38 -50.95
CA THR A 947 -26.49 0.98 -50.35
C THR A 947 -27.26 0.10 -51.36
N PRO A 948 -27.53 -1.19 -51.05
CA PRO A 948 -27.14 -1.92 -49.85
C PRO A 948 -25.62 -2.10 -49.72
N LEU A 949 -25.16 -2.33 -48.49
CA LEU A 949 -23.76 -2.53 -48.17
C LEU A 949 -23.31 -3.97 -48.54
N GLN A 950 -22.04 -4.14 -48.91
CA GLN A 950 -21.46 -5.44 -49.25
C GLN A 950 -20.15 -5.68 -48.47
N LEU A 951 -19.84 -6.94 -48.18
CA LEU A 951 -18.63 -7.36 -47.48
C LEU A 951 -17.70 -8.17 -48.40
N GLU A 952 -16.39 -7.98 -48.25
CA GLU A 952 -15.31 -8.69 -48.92
C GLU A 952 -14.51 -9.50 -47.90
N SER A 953 -14.05 -10.70 -48.26
CA SER A 953 -13.10 -11.46 -47.45
C SER A 953 -11.66 -11.01 -47.70
N TRP A 954 -10.94 -10.67 -46.63
CA TRP A 954 -9.54 -10.23 -46.67
C TRP A 954 -8.65 -11.16 -45.86
N PHE A 955 -7.47 -11.47 -46.39
CA PHE A 955 -6.55 -12.50 -45.88
C PHE A 955 -5.12 -11.99 -45.66
N ALA A 956 -4.39 -12.62 -44.74
CA ALA A 956 -2.93 -12.52 -44.58
C ALA A 956 -2.33 -13.83 -44.06
N ASP A 957 -1.09 -14.14 -44.44
CA ASP A 957 -0.27 -15.18 -43.80
C ASP A 957 0.35 -14.62 -42.51
N MET A 958 0.18 -15.32 -41.38
CA MET A 958 0.68 -14.87 -40.06
C MET A 958 2.15 -15.17 -39.82
N ARG A 959 2.82 -15.89 -40.73
CA ARG A 959 4.28 -16.10 -40.72
C ARG A 959 5.03 -14.95 -41.36
N GLU A 960 4.36 -14.21 -42.24
CA GLU A 960 4.90 -13.00 -42.86
C GLU A 960 4.54 -11.77 -42.00
N ASP A 961 5.30 -10.68 -42.15
CA ASP A 961 4.85 -9.39 -41.65
C ASP A 961 3.91 -8.75 -42.71
N PRO A 962 2.59 -8.62 -42.45
CA PRO A 962 1.68 -7.95 -43.38
C PRO A 962 1.94 -6.44 -43.46
N GLY A 963 2.74 -5.89 -42.53
CA GLY A 963 3.21 -4.51 -42.52
C GLY A 963 4.51 -4.28 -43.29
N ALA A 964 5.20 -5.32 -43.77
CA ALA A 964 6.35 -5.17 -44.67
C ALA A 964 5.92 -4.45 -45.97
N ALA A 965 6.80 -3.64 -46.56
CA ALA A 965 6.44 -2.77 -47.69
C ALA A 965 5.83 -3.54 -48.87
N ASP A 966 6.43 -4.68 -49.24
CA ASP A 966 5.98 -5.55 -50.35
C ASP A 966 4.61 -6.20 -50.07
N ASN A 967 4.23 -6.34 -48.80
CA ASN A 967 2.98 -6.93 -48.36
C ASN A 967 1.88 -5.89 -48.10
N TYR A 968 2.25 -4.71 -47.64
CA TYR A 968 1.31 -3.65 -47.28
C TYR A 968 0.91 -2.77 -48.47
N THR A 969 1.85 -2.48 -49.38
CA THR A 969 1.65 -1.51 -50.47
C THR A 969 1.19 -2.14 -51.78
N THR A 970 1.41 -3.44 -51.99
CA THR A 970 0.98 -4.19 -53.18
C THR A 970 -0.17 -5.16 -52.85
N PRO A 971 -1.05 -5.51 -53.80
CA PRO A 971 -2.06 -6.55 -53.58
C PRO A 971 -1.39 -7.92 -53.34
N ARG A 972 -1.75 -8.57 -52.23
CA ARG A 972 -1.22 -9.88 -51.79
C ARG A 972 -2.35 -10.79 -51.30
N TYR A 973 -2.05 -12.08 -51.09
CA TYR A 973 -2.93 -13.08 -50.49
C TYR A 973 -4.29 -13.29 -51.20
N GLY A 974 -4.43 -12.85 -52.45
CA GLY A 974 -5.69 -12.88 -53.21
C GLY A 974 -6.63 -11.72 -52.90
N ASN A 975 -6.21 -10.72 -52.13
CA ASN A 975 -7.02 -9.54 -51.80
C ASN A 975 -7.25 -8.63 -53.03
N PRO A 976 -8.41 -7.95 -53.14
CA PRO A 976 -8.74 -7.12 -54.32
C PRO A 976 -7.78 -5.94 -54.56
N THR A 977 -7.25 -5.34 -53.49
CA THR A 977 -6.28 -4.24 -53.54
C THR A 977 -5.21 -4.42 -52.45
N SER A 978 -4.28 -3.48 -52.31
CA SER A 978 -3.31 -3.50 -51.21
C SER A 978 -3.92 -3.08 -49.87
N PHE A 979 -3.34 -3.52 -48.76
CA PHE A 979 -3.77 -3.08 -47.42
C PHE A 979 -3.66 -1.56 -47.25
N ALA A 980 -2.69 -0.92 -47.89
CA ALA A 980 -2.58 0.53 -47.96
C ALA A 980 -3.79 1.17 -48.66
N ALA A 981 -4.17 0.68 -49.85
CA ALA A 981 -5.33 1.21 -50.57
C ALA A 981 -6.64 1.00 -49.81
N LYS A 982 -6.83 -0.19 -49.21
CA LYS A 982 -8.01 -0.50 -48.39
C LYS A 982 -8.06 0.33 -47.11
N PHE A 983 -6.92 0.59 -46.48
CA PHE A 983 -6.81 1.51 -45.35
C PHE A 983 -7.31 2.91 -45.76
N GLU A 984 -6.76 3.51 -46.83
CA GLU A 984 -7.20 4.85 -47.25
C GLU A 984 -8.70 4.87 -47.67
N GLN A 985 -9.25 3.77 -48.21
CA GLN A 985 -10.70 3.64 -48.47
C GLN A 985 -11.53 3.64 -47.18
N MET A 986 -11.17 2.81 -46.19
CA MET A 986 -11.88 2.72 -44.90
C MET A 986 -11.72 3.99 -44.04
N ARG A 987 -10.80 4.89 -44.40
CA ARG A 987 -10.62 6.22 -43.77
C ARG A 987 -11.43 7.34 -44.43
N GLN A 988 -12.24 7.05 -45.46
CA GLN A 988 -13.10 8.05 -46.11
C GLN A 988 -14.31 8.42 -45.24
N ARG A 989 -14.15 9.44 -44.39
CA ARG A 989 -15.14 9.87 -43.37
C ARG A 989 -16.38 10.61 -43.90
N GLU A 990 -16.91 10.20 -45.05
CA GLU A 990 -18.26 10.62 -45.48
C GLU A 990 -19.37 9.79 -44.81
N VAL A 991 -18.99 8.66 -44.19
CA VAL A 991 -19.86 7.82 -43.34
C VAL A 991 -19.14 7.62 -42.01
N GLU A 992 -19.85 7.82 -40.89
CA GLU A 992 -19.27 7.63 -39.55
C GLU A 992 -19.08 6.13 -39.24
N PRO A 993 -17.99 5.72 -38.56
CA PRO A 993 -17.73 4.33 -38.21
C PRO A 993 -18.92 3.62 -37.53
N ALA A 994 -19.57 4.28 -36.56
CA ALA A 994 -20.72 3.73 -35.85
C ALA A 994 -21.97 3.51 -36.75
N GLU A 995 -22.15 4.33 -37.78
CA GLU A 995 -23.22 4.11 -38.78
C GLU A 995 -22.88 2.90 -39.66
N LEU A 996 -21.61 2.72 -40.00
CA LEU A 996 -21.15 1.57 -40.77
C LEU A 996 -21.34 0.26 -39.99
N GLU A 997 -21.00 0.22 -38.71
CA GLU A 997 -21.24 -0.95 -37.85
C GLU A 997 -22.75 -1.27 -37.74
N ALA A 998 -23.61 -0.28 -37.47
CA ALA A 998 -25.05 -0.50 -37.41
C ALA A 998 -25.64 -1.05 -38.74
N ARG A 999 -25.07 -0.66 -39.89
CA ARG A 999 -25.43 -1.20 -41.21
C ARG A 999 -24.93 -2.63 -41.42
N ILE A 1000 -23.76 -2.99 -40.89
CA ILE A 1000 -23.23 -4.37 -40.90
C ILE A 1000 -24.07 -5.29 -40.00
N GLU A 1001 -24.44 -4.82 -38.80
CA GLU A 1001 -25.37 -5.51 -37.90
C GLU A 1001 -26.74 -5.72 -38.55
N SER A 1002 -27.26 -4.70 -39.24
CA SER A 1002 -28.54 -4.81 -39.98
C SER A 1002 -28.48 -5.90 -41.05
N LEU A 1003 -27.40 -5.98 -41.83
CA LEU A 1003 -27.21 -7.06 -42.81
C LEU A 1003 -27.21 -8.44 -42.13
N ALA A 1004 -26.47 -8.60 -41.03
CA ALA A 1004 -26.43 -9.86 -40.26
C ALA A 1004 -27.82 -10.28 -39.75
N SER A 1005 -28.73 -9.31 -39.52
CA SER A 1005 -30.12 -9.58 -39.15
C SER A 1005 -31.03 -9.95 -40.33
N GLU A 1006 -30.72 -9.48 -41.55
CA GLU A 1006 -31.56 -9.66 -42.75
C GLU A 1006 -31.46 -11.08 -43.35
N TYR A 1007 -30.29 -11.74 -43.24
CA TYR A 1007 -30.08 -13.08 -43.78
C TYR A 1007 -30.83 -14.21 -43.03
N GLY A 1008 -31.34 -13.96 -41.82
CA GLY A 1008 -32.27 -14.86 -41.13
C GLY A 1008 -31.74 -16.27 -40.78
N PRO A 1009 -32.62 -17.22 -40.40
CA PRO A 1009 -32.27 -18.59 -40.06
C PRO A 1009 -32.66 -19.59 -41.16
N LYS A 1010 -32.37 -19.31 -42.43
CA LYS A 1010 -32.73 -20.15 -43.58
C LYS A 1010 -31.54 -20.54 -44.43
#